data_AF-A0A914VBB3-F1
#
_entry.id   AF-A0A914VBB3-F1
#
_cell.length_a   1.000
_cell.length_b   1.000
_cell.length_c   1.000
_cell.angle_alpha   90.00
_cell.angle_beta   90.00
_cell.angle_gamma   90.00
#
_symmetry.space_group_name_H-M   'P 1'
#
loop_
_entity.id
_entity.type
_entity.pdbx_description
1 polymer ?
#
loop_
_entity_poly.entity_id
_entity_poly.type
_entity_poly.pdbx_seq_one_letter_code
_entity_poly.pdbx_strand_id
1 'polypeptide(L)'
;MHPASATGFIFGLLFFVGDHRLVVCEECSEKTIASPKWQASAAHFDLVITLDGLHLVQKISISGPADAFFLKYATNREDDWREYLDENGQPQVFRSHSPTETESDDNHFVALRTGFLARRLQIAPAREQIHNEGEIRVDVIGCKYSEKVHQYGGDSYSSVNPSSSGLLALYYNDLYVNFRTTADGVLFASQAGQGDLLLLQIKLGVAQAYFDFGSRTTSLVSGGTALDDGQWHELRWSHQFNMVLLFVDGVQVDLMQLTNAYRKLDFDAKIHIGGVIRPQFPTSALAVRTNMTGCIRYMRFNQVDVLAAAEHHNVDTGHSCKIAEQGEMTFETEDSTVTYTRSDAKVLSVQFRTFSPIGNIISLLDDKDTVVAQVRVKDGNLVLLVSSLDMPARLQETGSEGAVVADGAWHSVSFSMSEESLSVELDGQRSAWMDGMALSAVHLSTDSFLLGGGGLIGCMRMLQRDGVTIALRSHAKRTNAITFNACHLISRCDRNPCENGGNCSQVGLNAHKCRCTAQFSGPTCHTAIVPHSCEEYFLSSGDSPNDVMIDVDGGGPLAAIRVLCSVANSTTDDDDGDKSPVITTQLNHDTPMLHVRGFADAGGFYRRLDYGVVGVAEMDQFVTGFNDCAQEMTYECRGGATLMSHAGSPNRPSSWYVGRNGHHGLQWGDAQLQSRMCSCANTATCIDGGVCNCDSGKDAIDSGNNTHLSLLPVTELFIGGTDSRGKNVSVSIGPLRCVDRGMEFCSCRGARSITLEWWNILEIL
;
A
#
# COMPACT_ATOMS: atom_id res chain seq x y z
N MET A 1 46.04 7.40 58.86
CA MET A 1 44.80 8.12 59.19
C MET A 1 43.84 7.94 58.03
N HIS A 2 42.72 7.28 58.28
CA HIS A 2 41.50 7.19 57.47
C HIS A 2 40.84 8.58 57.26
N PRO A 3 39.69 8.74 56.53
CA PRO A 3 39.08 7.96 55.42
C PRO A 3 38.30 8.79 54.34
N ALA A 4 37.58 8.04 53.46
CA ALA A 4 36.20 8.23 52.94
C ALA A 4 35.87 9.32 51.87
N SER A 5 34.95 9.14 50.92
CA SER A 5 34.04 8.02 50.56
C SER A 5 33.48 8.20 49.14
N ALA A 6 33.42 7.12 48.37
CA ALA A 6 32.50 6.94 47.24
C ALA A 6 31.45 5.89 47.66
N THR A 7 30.18 6.22 47.57
CA THR A 7 29.05 5.31 47.82
C THR A 7 28.29 5.10 46.52
N GLY A 8 28.55 3.97 45.85
CA GLY A 8 27.58 3.31 44.99
C GLY A 8 26.85 2.25 45.82
N PHE A 9 25.52 2.25 45.78
CA PHE A 9 24.70 1.22 46.41
C PHE A 9 24.07 0.35 45.33
N ILE A 10 24.33 -0.95 45.44
CA ILE A 10 23.68 -2.06 44.74
C ILE A 10 22.54 -2.57 45.62
N PHE A 11 21.40 -2.89 45.02
CA PHE A 11 20.49 -3.98 45.39
C PHE A 11 20.07 -4.60 44.04
N GLY A 12 20.23 -5.88 43.71
CA GLY A 12 20.45 -7.07 44.51
C GLY A 12 19.16 -7.89 44.59
N LEU A 13 18.91 -8.75 43.59
CA LEU A 13 18.08 -9.96 43.75
C LEU A 13 18.58 -11.07 42.80
N LEU A 14 18.90 -12.21 43.42
CA LEU A 14 19.61 -13.39 42.94
C LEU A 14 18.67 -14.49 42.44
N PHE A 15 19.29 -15.51 41.83
CA PHE A 15 18.92 -16.93 41.59
C PHE A 15 18.52 -17.27 40.14
N PHE A 16 19.05 -18.29 39.43
CA PHE A 16 19.90 -19.45 39.74
C PHE A 16 20.83 -19.77 38.54
N VAL A 17 21.96 -20.44 38.82
CA VAL A 17 22.91 -20.97 37.84
C VAL A 17 22.34 -22.22 37.14
N GLY A 18 22.22 -22.14 35.82
CA GLY A 18 22.24 -23.24 34.86
C GLY A 18 22.88 -22.69 33.60
N ASP A 19 23.68 -23.49 32.88
CA ASP A 19 24.42 -23.12 31.66
C ASP A 19 23.49 -22.72 30.48
N HIS A 20 22.68 -21.68 30.68
CA HIS A 20 21.90 -21.03 29.66
C HIS A 20 22.73 -19.86 29.16
N ARG A 21 23.41 -20.08 28.03
CA ARG A 21 23.66 -18.97 27.11
C ARG A 21 22.29 -18.46 26.68
N LEU A 22 21.72 -17.55 27.46
CA LEU A 22 20.92 -16.48 26.87
C LEU A 22 21.83 -15.91 25.78
N VAL A 23 21.52 -16.23 24.52
CA VAL A 23 21.91 -15.35 23.43
C VAL A 23 21.05 -14.11 23.64
N VAL A 24 21.43 -13.32 24.65
CA VAL A 24 21.24 -11.89 24.60
C VAL A 24 21.92 -11.57 23.29
N CYS A 25 21.14 -11.22 22.26
CA CYS A 25 21.67 -10.47 21.15
C CYS A 25 22.62 -9.46 21.78
N GLU A 26 23.88 -9.37 21.36
CA GLU A 26 24.57 -8.10 21.55
C GLU A 26 23.53 -7.07 21.13
N GLU A 27 23.02 -6.29 22.10
CA GLU A 27 22.05 -5.25 21.81
C GLU A 27 22.64 -4.53 20.61
N CYS A 28 21.94 -4.54 19.49
CA CYS A 28 22.24 -3.62 18.42
C CYS A 28 22.09 -2.25 19.06
N SER A 29 23.17 -1.74 19.65
CA SER A 29 23.18 -0.45 20.32
C SER A 29 22.71 0.52 19.25
N GLU A 30 21.52 1.10 19.44
CA GLU A 30 20.93 2.06 18.53
C GLU A 30 21.96 3.16 18.29
N LYS A 31 22.58 3.12 17.11
CA LYS A 31 23.63 4.06 16.74
C LYS A 31 23.15 4.81 15.52
N THR A 32 23.51 6.08 15.47
CA THR A 32 23.39 6.86 14.25
C THR A 32 24.32 6.27 13.20
N ILE A 33 23.76 5.64 12.18
CA ILE A 33 24.50 4.97 11.10
C ILE A 33 24.71 5.89 9.89
N ALA A 34 23.90 6.95 9.76
CA ALA A 34 24.09 8.02 8.77
C ALA A 34 23.46 9.33 9.25
N SER A 35 24.11 10.46 8.95
CA SER A 35 23.63 11.83 9.24
C SER A 35 23.94 12.81 8.10
N PRO A 36 23.55 12.53 6.83
CA PRO A 36 23.81 13.44 5.73
C PRO A 36 23.06 14.77 5.87
N LYS A 37 23.70 15.82 5.35
CA LYS A 37 23.13 17.14 5.13
C LYS A 37 22.98 17.36 3.64
N TRP A 38 21.87 17.94 3.23
CA TRP A 38 21.51 18.13 1.84
C TRP A 38 20.82 19.49 1.66
N GLN A 39 21.18 20.22 0.60
CA GLN A 39 20.44 21.41 0.22
C GLN A 39 19.38 21.04 -0.81
N ALA A 40 18.12 21.18 -0.42
CA ALA A 40 17.01 21.03 -1.36
C ALA A 40 17.05 22.18 -2.37
N SER A 41 17.04 21.84 -3.67
CA SER A 41 16.95 22.83 -4.76
C SER A 41 16.18 22.24 -5.94
N ALA A 42 15.59 23.10 -6.78
CA ALA A 42 14.84 22.69 -7.97
C ALA A 42 15.66 21.94 -9.06
N ALA A 43 16.96 21.73 -8.86
CA ALA A 43 17.86 21.05 -9.80
C ALA A 43 18.30 19.64 -9.34
N HIS A 44 18.15 19.30 -8.06
CA HIS A 44 18.49 17.99 -7.48
C HIS A 44 17.42 17.66 -6.44
N PHE A 45 16.52 16.73 -6.74
CA PHE A 45 15.32 16.49 -5.93
C PHE A 45 15.46 15.37 -4.90
N ASP A 46 16.38 14.41 -5.11
CA ASP A 46 16.49 13.23 -4.25
C ASP A 46 17.80 13.19 -3.46
N LEU A 47 17.72 12.85 -2.18
CA LEU A 47 18.89 12.53 -1.36
C LEU A 47 19.09 11.02 -1.30
N VAL A 48 20.18 10.53 -1.93
CA VAL A 48 20.60 9.12 -1.86
C VAL A 48 21.68 8.94 -0.79
N ILE A 49 21.36 8.14 0.23
CA ILE A 49 22.25 7.75 1.32
C ILE A 49 22.78 6.35 1.04
N THR A 50 24.10 6.16 1.00
CA THR A 50 24.72 4.82 0.86
C THR A 50 25.39 4.42 2.17
N LEU A 51 24.99 3.27 2.71
CA LEU A 51 25.46 2.73 3.99
C LEU A 51 26.66 1.78 3.79
N ASP A 52 27.53 1.66 4.80
CA ASP A 52 28.70 0.77 4.78
C ASP A 52 28.33 -0.71 4.99
N GLY A 53 27.69 -1.28 3.98
CA GLY A 53 27.16 -2.64 4.05
C GLY A 53 25.68 -2.66 4.42
N LEU A 54 25.15 -3.86 4.66
CA LEU A 54 23.75 -4.03 5.01
C LEU A 54 23.54 -3.62 6.47
N HIS A 55 22.56 -2.76 6.72
CA HIS A 55 22.18 -2.35 8.05
C HIS A 55 20.70 -2.62 8.28
N LEU A 56 20.33 -2.96 9.52
CA LEU A 56 18.96 -2.91 9.99
C LEU A 56 18.66 -1.47 10.41
N VAL A 57 17.82 -0.79 9.64
CA VAL A 57 17.35 0.58 9.91
C VAL A 57 16.14 0.50 10.83
N GLN A 58 16.14 1.24 11.93
CA GLN A 58 15.13 1.14 12.99
C GLN A 58 14.42 2.47 13.28
N LYS A 59 15.09 3.60 13.10
CA LYS A 59 14.49 4.94 13.24
C LYS A 59 15.06 5.90 12.21
N ILE A 60 14.25 6.87 11.79
CA ILE A 60 14.65 7.95 10.91
C ILE A 60 14.11 9.27 11.46
N SER A 61 14.92 10.32 11.38
CA SER A 61 14.56 11.70 11.71
C SER A 61 14.95 12.59 10.53
N ILE A 62 14.06 13.51 10.15
CA ILE A 62 14.30 14.51 9.10
C ILE A 62 14.10 15.88 9.75
N SER A 63 15.15 16.70 9.78
CA SER A 63 15.11 18.06 10.31
C SER A 63 15.39 19.07 9.21
N GLY A 64 14.62 20.16 9.15
CA GLY A 64 14.76 21.17 8.11
C GLY A 64 13.50 22.02 7.96
N PRO A 65 13.37 22.79 6.86
CA PRO A 65 12.14 23.51 6.55
C PRO A 65 10.94 22.55 6.48
N ALA A 66 9.74 23.02 6.87
CA ALA A 66 8.54 22.21 6.90
C ALA A 66 8.19 21.67 5.52
N ASP A 67 8.25 20.35 5.37
CA ASP A 67 7.98 19.61 4.14
C ASP A 67 7.69 18.13 4.44
N ALA A 68 7.30 17.37 3.42
CA ALA A 68 6.95 15.97 3.47
C ALA A 68 7.81 15.14 2.51
N PHE A 69 8.25 13.96 2.96
CA PHE A 69 9.16 13.10 2.22
C PHE A 69 8.68 11.64 2.19
N PHE A 70 8.95 10.97 1.08
CA PHE A 70 8.90 9.52 0.96
C PHE A 70 10.28 8.90 1.15
N LEU A 71 10.28 7.67 1.64
CA LEU A 71 11.50 6.88 1.86
C LEU A 71 11.52 5.69 0.91
N LYS A 72 12.60 5.57 0.15
CA LYS A 72 12.95 4.41 -0.66
C LYS A 72 14.19 3.73 -0.11
N TYR A 73 14.32 2.43 -0.25
CA TYR A 73 15.46 1.65 0.22
C TYR A 73 15.83 0.53 -0.76
N ALA A 74 17.10 0.16 -0.76
CA ALA A 74 17.60 -0.99 -1.53
C ALA A 74 18.52 -1.85 -0.66
N THR A 75 18.41 -3.18 -0.78
CA THR A 75 19.22 -4.16 -0.01
C THR A 75 20.48 -4.63 -0.76
N ASN A 76 20.60 -4.23 -2.04
CA ASN A 76 21.72 -4.51 -2.94
C ASN A 76 22.41 -3.17 -3.34
N ARG A 77 23.37 -3.24 -4.26
CA ARG A 77 24.07 -2.05 -4.80
C ARG A 77 23.51 -1.59 -6.15
N GLU A 78 22.47 -2.25 -6.65
CA GLU A 78 21.81 -1.93 -7.91
C GLU A 78 20.66 -0.92 -7.65
N ASP A 79 20.02 -0.39 -8.69
CA ASP A 79 18.87 0.53 -8.57
C ASP A 79 17.54 -0.24 -8.38
N ASP A 80 17.56 -1.28 -7.55
CA ASP A 80 16.37 -2.02 -7.11
C ASP A 80 15.74 -1.34 -5.89
N TRP A 81 15.13 -0.18 -6.14
CA TRP A 81 14.52 0.67 -5.11
C TRP A 81 13.13 0.18 -4.70
N ARG A 82 12.91 0.06 -3.39
CA ARG A 82 11.62 -0.29 -2.77
C ARG A 82 11.14 0.88 -1.92
N GLU A 83 9.86 1.24 -1.99
CA GLU A 83 9.30 2.25 -1.08
C GLU A 83 8.99 1.65 0.28
N TYR A 84 9.27 2.41 1.34
CA TYR A 84 8.85 2.09 2.69
C TYR A 84 7.37 2.47 2.87
N LEU A 85 6.56 1.47 3.20
CA LEU A 85 5.10 1.59 3.26
C LEU A 85 4.60 1.66 4.70
N ASP A 86 3.47 2.33 4.88
CA ASP A 86 2.73 2.43 6.12
C ASP A 86 1.91 1.16 6.41
N GLU A 87 1.11 1.18 7.48
CA GLU A 87 0.28 0.04 7.90
C GLU A 87 -0.80 -0.36 6.88
N ASN A 88 -1.15 0.55 5.97
CA ASN A 88 -2.16 0.36 4.93
C ASN A 88 -1.53 0.02 3.57
N GLY A 89 -0.20 -0.19 3.52
CA GLY A 89 0.53 -0.45 2.29
C GLY A 89 0.71 0.78 1.39
N GLN A 90 0.47 1.99 1.90
CA GLN A 90 0.69 3.25 1.19
C GLN A 90 2.10 3.80 1.49
N PRO A 91 2.72 4.58 0.59
CA PRO A 91 4.00 5.23 0.89
C PRO A 91 3.94 6.04 2.18
N GLN A 92 4.77 5.67 3.17
CA GLN A 92 4.80 6.37 4.45
C GLN A 92 5.34 7.78 4.24
N VAL A 93 4.56 8.76 4.64
CA VAL A 93 4.98 10.17 4.64
C VAL A 93 5.76 10.47 5.91
N PHE A 94 6.99 10.98 5.75
CA PHE A 94 7.84 11.50 6.82
C PHE A 94 7.81 13.03 6.76
N ARG A 95 7.48 13.69 7.87
CA ARG A 95 7.46 15.16 7.94
C ARG A 95 8.74 15.67 8.59
N SER A 96 9.29 16.75 8.06
CA SER A 96 10.42 17.43 8.70
C SER A 96 9.99 18.17 9.96
N HIS A 97 10.90 18.27 10.93
CA HIS A 97 10.73 19.08 12.14
C HIS A 97 11.73 20.25 12.18
N SER A 98 11.41 21.25 13.01
CA SER A 98 12.19 22.48 13.11
C SER A 98 13.51 22.23 13.85
N PRO A 99 14.66 22.71 13.34
CA PRO A 99 15.96 22.56 13.99
C PRO A 99 16.11 23.32 15.32
N THR A 100 15.08 24.07 15.76
CA THR A 100 15.06 24.83 17.02
C THR A 100 14.64 24.00 18.23
N GLU A 101 14.18 22.76 18.04
CA GLU A 101 13.84 21.85 19.14
C GLU A 101 15.12 21.14 19.60
N THR A 102 15.43 21.27 20.88
CA THR A 102 16.69 20.83 21.49
C THR A 102 16.99 19.35 21.20
N GLU A 103 18.23 19.04 20.78
CA GLU A 103 18.80 17.73 20.38
C GLU A 103 18.67 16.57 21.41
N SER A 104 17.89 16.71 22.48
CA SER A 104 17.81 15.75 23.59
C SER A 104 16.52 14.93 23.70
N ASP A 105 15.51 15.16 22.86
CA ASP A 105 14.24 14.43 22.96
C ASP A 105 14.10 13.36 21.86
N ASP A 106 13.94 12.10 22.29
CA ASP A 106 13.59 10.92 21.48
C ASP A 106 12.30 11.08 20.65
N ASN A 107 11.54 12.16 20.87
CA ASN A 107 10.27 12.47 20.19
C ASN A 107 10.42 12.86 18.71
N HIS A 108 11.62 13.20 18.24
CA HIS A 108 11.87 13.61 16.85
C HIS A 108 12.17 12.44 15.90
N PHE A 109 12.43 11.26 16.46
CA PHE A 109 12.66 10.06 15.69
C PHE A 109 11.34 9.36 15.40
N VAL A 110 11.03 9.19 14.11
CA VAL A 110 9.96 8.29 13.70
C VAL A 110 10.48 6.86 13.90
N ALA A 111 10.01 6.22 14.97
CA ALA A 111 10.27 4.81 15.20
C ALA A 111 9.61 4.01 14.08
N LEU A 112 10.42 3.27 13.31
CA LEU A 112 9.89 2.39 12.30
C LEU A 112 9.26 1.23 13.03
N ARG A 113 7.95 1.04 12.84
CA ARG A 113 7.17 -0.03 13.48
C ARG A 113 7.88 -1.37 13.35
N THR A 114 8.50 -1.58 12.19
CA THR A 114 9.37 -2.72 11.91
C THR A 114 10.59 -2.26 11.14
N GLY A 115 11.77 -2.44 11.74
CA GLY A 115 13.01 -2.11 11.08
C GLY A 115 13.21 -2.95 9.81
N PHE A 116 13.83 -2.34 8.80
CA PHE A 116 14.06 -2.96 7.49
C PHE A 116 15.56 -2.99 7.16
N LEU A 117 15.96 -3.89 6.27
CA LEU A 117 17.35 -3.99 5.84
C LEU A 117 17.62 -3.02 4.68
N ALA A 118 18.71 -2.26 4.75
CA ALA A 118 19.11 -1.36 3.68
C ALA A 118 20.63 -1.27 3.52
N ARG A 119 21.06 -1.14 2.26
CA ARG A 119 22.39 -0.66 1.87
C ARG A 119 22.32 0.75 1.33
N ARG A 120 21.19 1.13 0.74
CA ARG A 120 20.93 2.47 0.23
C ARG A 120 19.56 2.93 0.70
N LEU A 121 19.44 4.22 0.98
CA LEU A 121 18.18 4.91 1.24
C LEU A 121 18.07 6.07 0.26
N GLN A 122 16.87 6.38 -0.19
CA GLN A 122 16.58 7.55 -1.00
C GLN A 122 15.43 8.29 -0.32
N ILE A 123 15.67 9.55 0.02
CA ILE A 123 14.67 10.47 0.55
C ILE A 123 14.23 11.33 -0.63
N ALA A 124 12.96 11.18 -1.01
CA ALA A 124 12.34 11.90 -2.12
C ALA A 124 11.22 12.79 -1.56
N PRO A 125 10.99 13.99 -2.10
CA PRO A 125 9.87 14.83 -1.68
C PRO A 125 8.54 14.13 -1.98
N ALA A 126 7.57 14.30 -1.10
CA ALA A 126 6.22 13.77 -1.28
C ALA A 126 5.36 14.59 -2.25
N ARG A 127 5.93 15.69 -2.77
CA ARG A 127 5.31 16.63 -3.72
C ARG A 127 6.29 16.91 -4.85
N GLU A 128 5.78 17.29 -6.03
CA GLU A 128 6.61 17.58 -7.21
C GLU A 128 7.51 18.84 -7.04
N GLN A 129 7.24 19.70 -6.06
CA GLN A 129 8.06 20.88 -5.73
C GLN A 129 8.27 21.02 -4.22
N ILE A 130 9.50 21.36 -3.83
CA ILE A 130 9.88 21.74 -2.47
C ILE A 130 9.64 23.25 -2.34
N HIS A 131 8.76 23.67 -1.45
CA HIS A 131 8.36 25.07 -1.31
C HIS A 131 9.35 25.92 -0.51
N ASN A 132 10.16 25.27 0.33
CA ASN A 132 11.09 25.94 1.23
C ASN A 132 12.53 25.53 0.94
N GLU A 133 13.30 26.42 0.31
CA GLU A 133 14.74 26.22 0.13
C GLU A 133 15.44 26.25 1.50
N GLY A 134 16.23 25.22 1.80
CA GLY A 134 16.96 25.13 3.06
C GLY A 134 17.78 23.84 3.22
N GLU A 135 18.61 23.81 4.26
CA GLU A 135 19.38 22.62 4.62
C GLU A 135 18.47 21.61 5.32
N ILE A 136 18.37 20.41 4.74
CA ILE A 136 17.73 19.25 5.35
C ILE A 136 18.81 18.33 5.88
N ARG A 137 18.64 17.86 7.11
CA ARG A 137 19.46 16.82 7.74
C ARG A 137 18.61 15.59 7.97
N VAL A 138 19.16 14.43 7.63
CA VAL A 138 18.51 13.14 7.83
C VAL A 138 19.36 12.32 8.78
N ASP A 139 18.84 11.97 9.95
CA ASP A 139 19.50 11.08 10.90
C ASP A 139 18.87 9.68 10.83
N VAL A 140 19.70 8.68 10.53
CA VAL A 140 19.29 7.28 10.40
C VAL A 140 19.88 6.50 11.57
N ILE A 141 19.02 5.86 12.36
CA ILE A 141 19.41 5.01 13.48
C ILE A 141 19.21 3.55 13.09
N GLY A 142 20.23 2.74 13.37
CA GLY A 142 20.18 1.31 13.11
C GLY A 142 21.46 0.61 13.55
N CYS A 143 21.70 -0.57 12.99
CA CYS A 143 22.90 -1.33 13.26
C CYS A 143 23.38 -2.15 12.07
N LYS A 144 24.68 -2.46 12.04
CA LYS A 144 25.29 -3.27 10.98
C LYS A 144 24.78 -4.70 11.06
N TYR A 145 24.26 -5.21 9.95
CA TYR A 145 23.69 -6.55 9.88
C TYR A 145 24.69 -7.55 9.29
N SER A 146 24.79 -8.75 9.89
CA SER A 146 25.69 -9.81 9.44
C SER A 146 25.08 -10.55 8.25
N GLU A 147 25.74 -10.53 7.09
CA GLU A 147 25.24 -11.11 5.85
C GLU A 147 25.43 -12.64 5.76
N LYS A 148 25.01 -13.37 6.79
CA LYS A 148 24.98 -14.84 6.70
C LYS A 148 23.74 -15.25 5.92
N VAL A 149 23.96 -15.76 4.71
CA VAL A 149 22.95 -16.39 3.87
C VAL A 149 22.94 -17.88 4.20
N HIS A 150 21.75 -18.40 4.50
CA HIS A 150 21.49 -19.81 4.77
C HIS A 150 20.94 -20.45 3.50
N GLN A 151 21.68 -21.39 2.92
CA GLN A 151 21.31 -22.11 1.71
C GLN A 151 20.70 -23.47 2.05
N TYR A 152 19.52 -23.74 1.47
CA TYR A 152 18.73 -24.96 1.64
C TYR A 152 18.70 -25.73 0.32
N GLY A 153 19.01 -27.03 0.35
CA GLY A 153 19.15 -27.92 -0.81
C GLY A 153 18.01 -28.91 -1.02
N GLY A 154 16.83 -28.68 -0.43
CA GLY A 154 15.68 -29.61 -0.52
C GLY A 154 15.76 -30.84 0.41
N ASP A 155 16.92 -31.14 0.98
CA ASP A 155 17.10 -32.07 2.12
C ASP A 155 17.47 -31.34 3.42
N SER A 156 17.85 -30.06 3.33
CA SER A 156 18.19 -29.18 4.45
C SER A 156 16.98 -28.72 5.26
N TYR A 157 17.20 -28.44 6.54
CA TYR A 157 16.24 -27.75 7.41
C TYR A 157 16.95 -27.12 8.61
N SER A 158 16.30 -26.14 9.24
CA SER A 158 16.72 -25.62 10.55
C SER A 158 15.60 -25.80 11.58
N SER A 159 15.95 -25.93 12.85
CA SER A 159 14.97 -26.00 13.93
C SER A 159 15.30 -25.08 15.10
N VAL A 160 14.29 -24.42 15.65
CA VAL A 160 14.40 -23.49 16.78
C VAL A 160 13.52 -23.98 17.92
N ASN A 161 14.01 -23.93 19.15
CA ASN A 161 13.18 -24.13 20.33
C ASN A 161 12.66 -22.77 20.83
N PRO A 162 11.34 -22.49 20.73
CA PRO A 162 10.80 -21.18 21.04
C PRO A 162 11.08 -20.72 22.47
N SER A 163 11.00 -21.64 23.44
CA SER A 163 11.15 -21.32 24.86
C SER A 163 12.57 -20.85 25.20
N SER A 164 13.59 -21.50 24.63
CA SER A 164 15.00 -21.11 24.86
C SER A 164 15.40 -19.86 24.07
N SER A 165 14.71 -19.57 22.97
CA SER A 165 15.02 -18.44 22.08
C SER A 165 14.28 -17.15 22.45
N GLY A 166 13.51 -17.14 23.55
CA GLY A 166 12.76 -15.96 24.02
C GLY A 166 11.51 -15.66 23.20
N LEU A 167 11.02 -16.61 22.41
CA LEU A 167 9.76 -16.47 21.68
C LEU A 167 8.59 -16.69 22.64
N LEU A 168 7.73 -15.69 22.73
CA LEU A 168 6.54 -15.71 23.55
C LEU A 168 5.29 -15.83 22.68
N ALA A 169 4.28 -16.52 23.20
CA ALA A 169 2.97 -16.59 22.58
C ALA A 169 2.21 -15.27 22.80
N LEU A 170 1.90 -14.58 21.71
CA LEU A 170 1.31 -13.24 21.73
C LEU A 170 0.00 -13.19 20.91
N TYR A 171 -0.79 -12.14 21.20
CA TYR A 171 -1.96 -11.73 20.40
C TYR A 171 -1.58 -10.82 19.22
N TYR A 172 -0.32 -10.42 19.15
CA TYR A 172 0.26 -9.62 18.09
C TYR A 172 1.55 -10.30 17.68
N ASN A 173 1.65 -10.73 16.43
CA ASN A 173 2.83 -11.43 15.93
C ASN A 173 3.22 -10.90 14.56
N ASP A 174 4.51 -10.82 14.30
CA ASP A 174 5.05 -10.46 12.99
C ASP A 174 6.12 -11.47 12.58
N LEU A 175 5.96 -12.09 11.42
CA LEU A 175 6.99 -12.93 10.79
C LEU A 175 7.51 -12.23 9.54
N TYR A 176 8.80 -11.95 9.53
CA TYR A 176 9.53 -11.40 8.40
C TYR A 176 10.44 -12.43 7.78
N VAL A 177 10.46 -12.51 6.46
CA VAL A 177 11.32 -13.41 5.70
C VAL A 177 11.89 -12.68 4.49
N ASN A 178 13.19 -12.76 4.29
CA ASN A 178 13.86 -12.40 3.03
C ASN A 178 14.46 -13.66 2.42
N PHE A 179 13.90 -14.09 1.28
CA PHE A 179 14.20 -15.37 0.66
C PHE A 179 14.41 -15.23 -0.85
N ARG A 180 15.04 -16.26 -1.42
CA ARG A 180 15.27 -16.42 -2.85
C ARG A 180 15.10 -17.90 -3.20
N THR A 181 14.26 -18.24 -4.18
CA THR A 181 14.00 -19.63 -4.58
C THR A 181 13.62 -19.73 -6.05
N THR A 182 13.68 -20.95 -6.60
CA THR A 182 13.25 -21.29 -7.98
C THR A 182 12.27 -22.47 -8.01
N ALA A 183 11.70 -22.83 -6.86
CA ALA A 183 10.80 -23.97 -6.72
C ALA A 183 9.87 -23.82 -5.51
N ASP A 184 8.81 -24.64 -5.48
CA ASP A 184 7.93 -24.79 -4.32
C ASP A 184 8.69 -25.25 -3.07
N GLY A 185 8.36 -24.67 -1.92
CA GLY A 185 8.99 -25.07 -0.67
C GLY A 185 8.44 -24.38 0.58
N VAL A 186 8.61 -25.06 1.71
CA VAL A 186 8.25 -24.53 3.04
C VAL A 186 9.31 -23.56 3.55
N LEU A 187 8.90 -22.35 3.95
CA LEU A 187 9.78 -21.34 4.54
C LEU A 187 9.78 -21.44 6.08
N PHE A 188 8.60 -21.49 6.69
CA PHE A 188 8.43 -21.52 8.14
C PHE A 188 7.27 -22.46 8.51
N ALA A 189 7.44 -23.28 9.54
CA ALA A 189 6.38 -24.13 10.04
C ALA A 189 6.44 -24.30 11.56
N SER A 190 5.30 -24.09 12.22
CA SER A 190 5.09 -24.41 13.64
C SER A 190 3.69 -24.97 13.82
N GLN A 191 3.56 -26.04 14.60
CA GLN A 191 2.26 -26.61 14.92
C GLN A 191 2.23 -27.08 16.37
N ALA A 192 1.56 -26.33 17.25
CA ALA A 192 1.41 -26.71 18.64
C ALA A 192 0.43 -27.88 18.79
N GLY A 193 0.67 -28.75 19.77
CA GLY A 193 -0.21 -29.90 20.06
C GLY A 193 -1.66 -29.54 20.40
N GLN A 194 -1.98 -28.27 20.69
CA GLN A 194 -3.34 -27.81 20.98
C GLN A 194 -4.17 -27.51 19.72
N GLY A 195 -3.54 -27.40 18.55
CA GLY A 195 -4.17 -27.12 17.26
C GLY A 195 -3.65 -25.87 16.58
N ASP A 196 -2.91 -25.02 17.29
CA ASP A 196 -2.30 -23.81 16.72
C ASP A 196 -1.31 -24.17 15.61
N LEU A 197 -1.40 -23.43 14.52
CA LEU A 197 -0.63 -23.67 13.30
C LEU A 197 -0.18 -22.33 12.75
N LEU A 198 1.06 -22.28 12.30
CA LEU A 198 1.52 -21.30 11.33
C LEU A 198 2.46 -21.99 10.35
N LEU A 199 2.04 -22.06 9.09
CA LEU A 199 2.79 -22.62 7.99
C LEU A 199 2.86 -21.58 6.89
N LEU A 200 4.08 -21.19 6.53
CA LEU A 200 4.38 -20.30 5.42
C LEU A 200 5.16 -21.07 4.36
N GLN A 201 4.66 -21.04 3.13
CA GLN A 201 5.25 -21.74 1.99
C GLN A 201 5.15 -20.92 0.70
N ILE A 202 6.01 -21.23 -0.26
CA ILE A 202 5.88 -20.81 -1.66
C ILE A 202 5.30 -21.98 -2.45
N LYS A 203 4.22 -21.71 -3.19
CA LYS A 203 3.55 -22.69 -4.03
C LYS A 203 3.13 -22.03 -5.35
N LEU A 204 3.59 -22.57 -6.48
CA LEU A 204 3.31 -22.02 -7.82
C LEU A 204 3.65 -20.53 -7.92
N GLY A 205 4.79 -20.14 -7.34
CA GLY A 205 5.23 -18.74 -7.30
C GLY A 205 4.38 -17.81 -6.42
N VAL A 206 3.39 -18.32 -5.67
CA VAL A 206 2.54 -17.54 -4.76
C VAL A 206 2.90 -17.86 -3.32
N ALA A 207 2.90 -16.85 -2.45
CA ALA A 207 3.07 -17.08 -1.02
C ALA A 207 1.75 -17.51 -0.38
N GLN A 208 1.80 -18.54 0.44
CA GLN A 208 0.65 -19.06 1.18
C GLN A 208 1.00 -19.18 2.65
N ALA A 209 0.24 -18.48 3.50
CA ALA A 209 0.33 -18.59 4.95
C ALA A 209 -0.94 -19.23 5.52
N TYR A 210 -0.83 -20.49 5.92
CA TYR A 210 -1.87 -21.21 6.62
C TYR A 210 -1.70 -21.01 8.12
N PHE A 211 -2.78 -20.69 8.81
CA PHE A 211 -2.72 -20.47 10.25
C PHE A 211 -3.99 -20.90 10.98
N ASP A 212 -3.82 -21.22 12.26
CA ASP A 212 -4.90 -21.48 13.20
C ASP A 212 -4.42 -21.03 14.59
N PHE A 213 -5.30 -20.37 15.34
CA PHE A 213 -5.03 -19.89 16.71
C PHE A 213 -5.64 -20.81 17.78
N GLY A 214 -5.86 -22.09 17.43
CA GLY A 214 -6.44 -23.10 18.33
C GLY A 214 -7.94 -23.38 18.10
N SER A 215 -8.51 -22.84 17.01
CA SER A 215 -9.90 -23.06 16.61
C SER A 215 -10.15 -24.38 15.87
N ARG A 216 -9.09 -25.10 15.49
CA ARG A 216 -9.10 -26.32 14.66
C ARG A 216 -9.68 -26.10 13.27
N THR A 217 -9.69 -24.84 12.82
CA THR A 217 -10.12 -24.41 11.50
C THR A 217 -8.98 -23.65 10.87
N THR A 218 -8.38 -24.21 9.83
CA THR A 218 -7.25 -23.59 9.14
C THR A 218 -7.73 -22.44 8.25
N SER A 219 -7.20 -21.26 8.51
CA SER A 219 -7.34 -20.06 7.69
C SER A 219 -6.15 -19.93 6.74
N LEU A 220 -6.33 -19.20 5.63
CA LEU A 220 -5.31 -18.95 4.63
C LEU A 220 -5.33 -17.46 4.28
N VAL A 221 -4.15 -16.84 4.28
CA VAL A 221 -3.88 -15.63 3.51
C VAL A 221 -2.83 -15.95 2.44
N SER A 222 -3.02 -15.44 1.23
CA SER A 222 -2.13 -15.75 0.10
C SER A 222 -2.02 -14.60 -0.89
N GLY A 223 -0.85 -14.43 -1.48
CA GLY A 223 -0.64 -13.42 -2.50
C GLY A 223 0.80 -13.34 -3.00
N GLY A 224 1.04 -12.36 -3.88
CA GLY A 224 2.27 -12.26 -4.66
C GLY A 224 2.24 -13.13 -5.92
N THR A 225 3.14 -12.85 -6.85
CA THR A 225 3.21 -13.50 -8.16
C THR A 225 4.67 -13.79 -8.48
N ALA A 226 4.95 -14.99 -9.01
CA ALA A 226 6.27 -15.42 -9.46
C ALA A 226 7.42 -15.24 -8.44
N LEU A 227 7.15 -15.52 -7.16
CA LEU A 227 8.14 -15.46 -6.06
C LEU A 227 9.22 -16.56 -6.14
N ASP A 228 9.18 -17.38 -7.18
CA ASP A 228 10.12 -18.43 -7.55
C ASP A 228 10.93 -18.08 -8.82
N ASP A 229 11.08 -16.78 -9.11
CA ASP A 229 11.85 -16.26 -10.25
C ASP A 229 13.37 -16.21 -9.99
N GLY A 230 13.82 -16.70 -8.83
CA GLY A 230 15.23 -16.68 -8.46
C GLY A 230 15.73 -15.28 -8.10
N GLN A 231 14.87 -14.32 -7.79
CA GLN A 231 15.23 -13.02 -7.18
C GLN A 231 14.98 -13.02 -5.66
N TRP A 232 15.46 -11.97 -4.99
CA TRP A 232 15.24 -11.78 -3.56
C TRP A 232 13.89 -11.12 -3.30
N HIS A 233 13.02 -11.81 -2.57
CA HIS A 233 11.73 -11.30 -2.14
C HIS A 233 11.69 -11.09 -0.63
N GLU A 234 10.91 -10.10 -0.22
CA GLU A 234 10.52 -9.87 1.16
C GLU A 234 9.08 -10.35 1.37
N LEU A 235 8.85 -11.05 2.48
CA LEU A 235 7.52 -11.44 2.90
C LEU A 235 7.32 -11.12 4.37
N ARG A 236 6.18 -10.51 4.68
CA ARG A 236 5.75 -10.25 6.06
C ARG A 236 4.35 -10.83 6.27
N TRP A 237 4.22 -11.67 7.27
CA TRP A 237 2.94 -12.06 7.83
C TRP A 237 2.72 -11.32 9.15
N SER A 238 1.65 -10.54 9.26
CA SER A 238 1.35 -9.71 10.44
C SER A 238 -0.01 -10.09 11.01
N HIS A 239 -0.01 -10.52 12.27
CA HIS A 239 -1.22 -10.81 13.04
C HIS A 239 -1.43 -9.69 14.05
N GLN A 240 -2.52 -8.95 13.91
CA GLN A 240 -2.88 -7.81 14.73
C GLN A 240 -4.20 -8.08 15.45
N PHE A 241 -4.18 -8.88 16.52
CA PHE A 241 -5.35 -9.25 17.31
C PHE A 241 -6.53 -9.82 16.50
N ASN A 242 -7.37 -8.98 15.90
CA ASN A 242 -8.55 -9.38 15.13
C ASN A 242 -8.33 -9.48 13.61
N MET A 243 -7.14 -9.13 13.10
CA MET A 243 -6.85 -9.19 11.66
C MET A 243 -5.49 -9.83 11.38
N VAL A 244 -5.38 -10.44 10.20
CA VAL A 244 -4.14 -10.99 9.66
C VAL A 244 -3.88 -10.37 8.29
N LEU A 245 -2.67 -9.87 8.08
CA LEU A 245 -2.23 -9.23 6.86
C LEU A 245 -1.03 -9.98 6.27
N LEU A 246 -1.01 -10.09 4.95
CA LEU A 246 0.14 -10.59 4.21
C LEU A 246 0.72 -9.48 3.34
N PHE A 247 2.02 -9.25 3.47
CA PHE A 247 2.75 -8.33 2.63
C PHE A 247 3.83 -9.07 1.83
N VAL A 248 3.97 -8.71 0.55
CA VAL A 248 5.00 -9.21 -0.35
C VAL A 248 5.71 -8.02 -0.98
N ASP A 249 7.02 -7.99 -0.85
CA ASP A 249 7.89 -6.87 -1.27
C ASP A 249 7.35 -5.51 -0.82
N GLY A 250 6.86 -5.45 0.43
CA GLY A 250 6.28 -4.27 1.07
C GLY A 250 4.79 -4.04 0.81
N VAL A 251 4.20 -4.67 -0.21
CA VAL A 251 2.79 -4.45 -0.63
C VAL A 251 1.86 -5.36 0.15
N GLN A 252 0.79 -4.81 0.72
CA GLN A 252 -0.27 -5.65 1.28
C GLN A 252 -1.00 -6.38 0.15
N VAL A 253 -0.83 -7.69 0.08
CA VAL A 253 -1.43 -8.53 -0.97
C VAL A 253 -2.70 -9.23 -0.52
N ASP A 254 -2.91 -9.39 0.80
CA ASP A 254 -4.11 -10.02 1.35
C ASP A 254 -4.40 -9.56 2.79
N LEU A 255 -5.67 -9.57 3.16
CA LEU A 255 -6.17 -9.22 4.50
C LEU A 255 -7.33 -10.14 4.88
N MET A 256 -7.25 -10.71 6.08
CA MET A 256 -8.32 -11.51 6.67
C MET A 256 -8.76 -10.94 8.02
N GLN A 257 -10.05 -10.63 8.13
CA GLN A 257 -10.69 -10.31 9.41
C GLN A 257 -11.10 -11.61 10.12
N LEU A 258 -10.64 -11.79 11.37
CA LEU A 258 -10.92 -12.97 12.16
C LEU A 258 -12.30 -12.89 12.82
N THR A 259 -13.08 -13.96 12.69
CA THR A 259 -14.45 -14.07 13.24
C THR A 259 -14.58 -15.05 14.41
N ASN A 260 -13.62 -15.98 14.58
CA ASN A 260 -13.59 -16.94 15.69
C ASN A 260 -13.24 -16.25 17.04
N ALA A 261 -13.24 -16.93 18.19
CA ALA A 261 -12.89 -16.29 19.47
C ALA A 261 -11.40 -16.43 19.86
N TYR A 262 -10.69 -17.35 19.21
CA TYR A 262 -9.29 -17.67 19.49
C TYR A 262 -8.37 -16.70 18.75
N ARG A 263 -7.42 -16.11 19.48
CA ARG A 263 -6.66 -14.92 19.03
C ARG A 263 -5.17 -14.97 19.39
N LYS A 264 -4.74 -15.99 20.11
CA LYS A 264 -3.35 -16.12 20.57
C LYS A 264 -2.69 -17.21 19.75
N LEU A 265 -1.47 -16.97 19.30
CA LEU A 265 -0.66 -17.99 18.65
C LEU A 265 0.28 -18.62 19.67
N ASP A 266 0.06 -19.88 19.99
CA ASP A 266 0.98 -20.70 20.78
C ASP A 266 1.91 -21.51 19.87
N PHE A 267 3.17 -21.66 20.27
CA PHE A 267 4.17 -22.42 19.51
C PHE A 267 4.33 -23.86 20.02
N ASP A 268 4.81 -24.72 19.13
CA ASP A 268 5.26 -26.06 19.49
C ASP A 268 6.62 -26.07 20.20
N ALA A 269 7.06 -27.26 20.64
CA ALA A 269 8.41 -27.50 21.12
C ALA A 269 9.49 -27.16 20.07
N LYS A 270 9.17 -27.25 18.77
CA LYS A 270 10.08 -26.87 17.68
C LYS A 270 9.38 -26.05 16.59
N ILE A 271 10.05 -24.99 16.16
CA ILE A 271 9.77 -24.27 14.91
C ILE A 271 10.73 -24.81 13.85
N HIS A 272 10.23 -25.01 12.64
CA HIS A 272 10.97 -25.51 11.49
C HIS A 272 11.14 -24.42 10.43
N ILE A 273 12.35 -24.31 9.85
CA ILE A 273 12.70 -23.31 8.84
C ILE A 273 13.29 -24.01 7.61
N GLY A 274 12.84 -23.63 6.41
CA GLY A 274 13.33 -24.15 5.13
C GLY A 274 12.98 -25.62 4.84
N GLY A 275 12.35 -26.34 5.78
CA GLY A 275 11.97 -27.74 5.62
C GLY A 275 11.37 -28.32 6.90
N VAL A 276 10.58 -29.39 6.77
CA VAL A 276 9.90 -30.04 7.91
C VAL A 276 10.30 -31.52 8.03
N ILE A 277 10.42 -32.01 9.26
CA ILE A 277 10.67 -33.44 9.53
C ILE A 277 9.33 -34.19 9.48
N ARG A 278 9.26 -35.23 8.64
CA ARG A 278 8.02 -35.78 8.07
C ARG A 278 7.08 -36.66 8.95
N PRO A 279 7.19 -36.82 10.29
CA PRO A 279 6.11 -37.44 11.06
C PRO A 279 5.24 -36.46 11.89
N GLN A 280 5.50 -35.15 11.90
CA GLN A 280 4.89 -34.24 12.89
C GLN A 280 3.69 -33.41 12.39
N PHE A 281 3.48 -33.30 11.08
CA PHE A 281 2.41 -32.47 10.51
C PHE A 281 1.31 -33.32 9.84
N PRO A 282 0.01 -33.05 10.11
CA PRO A 282 -1.09 -33.80 9.53
C PRO A 282 -1.14 -33.61 8.02
N THR A 283 -1.26 -34.73 7.30
CA THR A 283 -1.16 -34.84 5.84
C THR A 283 -2.21 -34.05 5.05
N SER A 284 -3.25 -33.53 5.69
CA SER A 284 -4.36 -32.78 5.08
C SER A 284 -4.15 -31.27 5.03
N ALA A 285 -3.27 -30.69 5.87
CA ALA A 285 -3.01 -29.23 5.89
C ALA A 285 -1.82 -28.82 5.01
N LEU A 286 -0.92 -29.76 4.67
CA LEU A 286 0.26 -29.53 3.84
C LEU A 286 -0.06 -29.81 2.36
N ALA A 287 -0.44 -28.77 1.63
CA ALA A 287 -0.56 -28.85 0.17
C ALA A 287 0.81 -28.89 -0.53
N VAL A 288 1.90 -28.47 0.13
CA VAL A 288 3.30 -28.62 -0.33
C VAL A 288 4.06 -29.48 0.67
N ARG A 289 4.76 -30.50 0.15
CA ARG A 289 5.49 -31.50 0.95
C ARG A 289 7.01 -31.41 0.76
N THR A 290 7.48 -30.42 0.00
CA THR A 290 8.88 -30.24 -0.35
C THR A 290 9.56 -29.25 0.60
N ASN A 291 10.77 -29.59 1.03
CA ASN A 291 11.62 -28.62 1.68
C ASN A 291 12.08 -27.60 0.63
N MET A 292 12.46 -26.42 1.09
CA MET A 292 12.93 -25.34 0.26
C MET A 292 14.24 -25.71 -0.45
N THR A 293 14.30 -25.36 -1.73
CA THR A 293 15.56 -25.24 -2.48
C THR A 293 15.80 -23.76 -2.76
N GLY A 294 16.81 -23.16 -2.14
CA GLY A 294 17.04 -21.73 -2.25
C GLY A 294 17.84 -21.16 -1.08
N CYS A 295 17.65 -19.88 -0.80
CA CYS A 295 18.38 -19.17 0.24
C CYS A 295 17.46 -18.31 1.09
N ILE A 296 17.79 -18.22 2.38
CA ILE A 296 17.17 -17.28 3.31
C ILE A 296 18.29 -16.41 3.90
N ARG A 297 18.16 -15.09 3.77
CA ARG A 297 19.14 -14.12 4.28
C ARG A 297 18.73 -13.53 5.63
N TYR A 298 17.42 -13.45 5.85
CA TYR A 298 16.85 -12.88 7.07
C TYR A 298 15.53 -13.57 7.36
N MET A 299 15.33 -13.99 8.61
CA MET A 299 14.03 -14.42 9.10
C MET A 299 13.90 -14.01 10.55
N ARG A 300 12.86 -13.23 10.86
CA ARG A 300 12.59 -12.76 12.20
C ARG A 300 11.16 -13.08 12.56
N PHE A 301 10.97 -13.66 13.73
CA PHE A 301 9.67 -13.84 14.32
C PHE A 301 9.58 -12.92 15.54
N ASN A 302 8.66 -11.96 15.51
CA ASN A 302 8.57 -10.84 16.42
C ASN A 302 9.93 -10.11 16.51
N GLN A 303 10.53 -10.07 17.69
CA GLN A 303 11.83 -9.44 17.91
C GLN A 303 12.99 -10.45 17.89
N VAL A 304 12.77 -11.72 17.56
CA VAL A 304 13.80 -12.78 17.60
C VAL A 304 14.26 -13.15 16.20
N ASP A 305 15.58 -13.05 15.96
CA ASP A 305 16.22 -13.63 14.76
C ASP A 305 16.22 -15.15 14.90
N VAL A 306 15.32 -15.79 14.17
CA VAL A 306 15.11 -17.24 14.28
C VAL A 306 16.18 -18.03 13.52
N LEU A 307 16.91 -17.43 12.58
CA LEU A 307 18.03 -18.11 11.91
C LEU A 307 19.24 -18.16 12.84
N ALA A 308 19.54 -17.06 13.54
CA ALA A 308 20.63 -17.00 14.50
C ALA A 308 20.41 -17.93 15.70
N ALA A 309 19.15 -18.16 16.08
CA ALA A 309 18.78 -19.04 17.19
C ALA A 309 18.59 -20.52 16.80
N ALA A 310 18.72 -20.87 15.51
CA ALA A 310 18.40 -22.20 15.02
C ALA A 310 19.58 -23.20 15.10
N GLU A 311 19.22 -24.46 15.25
CA GLU A 311 20.08 -25.60 14.92
C GLU A 311 19.94 -25.94 13.43
N HIS A 312 21.05 -25.89 12.71
CA HIS A 312 21.10 -26.10 11.25
C HIS A 312 21.45 -27.54 10.88
N HIS A 313 20.71 -28.14 9.94
CA HIS A 313 20.95 -29.49 9.43
C HIS A 313 21.07 -29.46 7.90
N ASN A 314 22.25 -29.83 7.38
CA ASN A 314 22.61 -29.75 5.95
C ASN A 314 22.39 -28.36 5.33
N VAL A 315 22.49 -27.29 6.12
CA VAL A 315 22.37 -25.90 5.64
C VAL A 315 23.76 -25.33 5.45
N ASP A 316 24.07 -24.88 4.24
CA ASP A 316 25.31 -24.17 3.95
C ASP A 316 25.16 -22.70 4.33
N THR A 317 26.06 -22.19 5.18
CA THR A 317 26.09 -20.78 5.57
C THR A 317 27.24 -20.05 4.89
N GLY A 318 26.96 -18.93 4.23
CA GLY A 318 27.98 -18.13 3.54
C GLY A 318 27.52 -16.70 3.24
N HIS A 319 28.28 -15.97 2.43
CA HIS A 319 27.93 -14.60 2.02
C HIS A 319 27.25 -14.50 0.65
N SER A 320 27.19 -15.61 -0.10
CA SER A 320 26.55 -15.67 -1.42
C SER A 320 25.58 -16.83 -1.51
N CYS A 321 24.48 -16.59 -2.23
CA CYS A 321 23.47 -17.60 -2.52
C CYS A 321 23.80 -18.31 -3.84
N LYS A 322 24.09 -19.61 -3.81
CA LYS A 322 24.44 -20.40 -5.00
C LYS A 322 23.26 -21.26 -5.45
N ILE A 323 22.24 -20.65 -6.03
CA ILE A 323 21.19 -21.38 -6.74
C ILE A 323 21.70 -21.67 -8.15
N ALA A 324 21.47 -22.88 -8.67
CA ALA A 324 21.84 -23.20 -10.05
C ALA A 324 21.11 -22.24 -10.99
N GLU A 325 21.84 -21.38 -11.69
CA GLU A 325 21.26 -20.50 -12.71
C GLU A 325 20.67 -21.37 -13.81
N GLN A 326 19.33 -21.47 -13.81
CA GLN A 326 18.60 -22.03 -14.94
C GLN A 326 18.62 -20.95 -16.02
N GLY A 327 19.12 -21.29 -17.22
CA GLY A 327 19.07 -20.34 -18.33
C GLY A 327 17.62 -19.95 -18.62
N GLU A 328 17.35 -18.65 -18.65
CA GLU A 328 16.04 -18.08 -19.02
C GLU A 328 16.14 -17.35 -20.36
N MET A 329 15.02 -17.06 -20.99
CA MET A 329 14.97 -16.17 -22.16
C MET A 329 13.73 -15.29 -22.13
N THR A 330 13.87 -14.08 -22.66
CA THR A 330 12.82 -13.08 -22.80
C THR A 330 12.42 -12.93 -24.26
N PHE A 331 11.12 -12.98 -24.55
CA PHE A 331 10.50 -12.62 -25.82
C PHE A 331 10.08 -11.15 -25.74
N GLU A 332 10.80 -10.27 -26.45
CA GLU A 332 10.62 -8.82 -26.30
C GLU A 332 9.50 -8.23 -27.16
N THR A 333 9.19 -8.87 -28.29
CA THR A 333 8.14 -8.44 -29.22
C THR A 333 7.15 -9.57 -29.48
N GLU A 334 5.92 -9.21 -29.87
CA GLU A 334 4.80 -10.15 -30.11
C GLU A 334 5.08 -11.21 -31.19
N ASP A 335 6.05 -10.94 -32.06
CA ASP A 335 6.50 -11.77 -33.18
C ASP A 335 7.87 -12.42 -32.95
N SER A 336 8.43 -12.32 -31.74
CA SER A 336 9.68 -13.00 -31.37
C SER A 336 9.49 -14.51 -31.29
N THR A 337 10.35 -15.26 -31.96
CA THR A 337 10.29 -16.73 -32.00
C THR A 337 11.66 -17.38 -31.91
N VAL A 338 11.76 -18.55 -31.27
CA VAL A 338 12.94 -19.43 -31.33
C VAL A 338 12.55 -20.81 -31.85
N THR A 339 13.25 -21.29 -32.86
CA THR A 339 13.09 -22.65 -33.39
C THR A 339 14.18 -23.59 -32.89
N TYR A 340 13.78 -24.80 -32.52
CA TYR A 340 14.65 -25.92 -32.13
C TYR A 340 14.30 -27.18 -32.94
N THR A 341 15.27 -28.08 -33.09
CA THR A 341 15.00 -29.42 -33.63
C THR A 341 14.20 -30.26 -32.63
N ARG A 342 13.24 -31.07 -33.10
CA ARG A 342 12.49 -31.99 -32.24
C ARG A 342 13.29 -33.25 -31.94
N SER A 343 13.97 -33.81 -32.96
CA SER A 343 14.74 -35.06 -32.85
C SER A 343 13.91 -36.23 -32.28
N ASP A 344 12.72 -36.48 -32.85
CA ASP A 344 11.78 -37.54 -32.46
C ASP A 344 11.28 -37.52 -31.01
N ALA A 345 11.47 -36.40 -30.31
CA ALA A 345 11.02 -36.25 -28.94
C ALA A 345 9.51 -36.51 -28.79
N LYS A 346 9.16 -37.26 -27.77
CA LYS A 346 7.77 -37.59 -27.41
C LYS A 346 7.19 -36.57 -26.45
N VAL A 347 8.03 -35.97 -25.61
CA VAL A 347 7.61 -34.95 -24.65
C VAL A 347 8.48 -33.71 -24.80
N LEU A 348 7.82 -32.57 -24.99
CA LEU A 348 8.44 -31.24 -24.93
C LEU A 348 7.87 -30.52 -23.72
N SER A 349 8.72 -30.01 -22.83
CA SER A 349 8.27 -29.21 -21.70
C SER A 349 9.02 -27.90 -21.61
N VAL A 350 8.32 -26.85 -21.17
CA VAL A 350 8.89 -25.52 -20.94
C VAL A 350 8.15 -24.85 -19.79
N GLN A 351 8.86 -24.04 -19.02
CA GLN A 351 8.22 -23.12 -18.09
C GLN A 351 8.10 -21.75 -18.74
N PHE A 352 6.96 -21.09 -18.62
CA PHE A 352 6.73 -19.76 -19.18
C PHE A 352 6.01 -18.86 -18.18
N ARG A 353 6.21 -17.55 -18.31
CA ARG A 353 5.39 -16.54 -17.63
C ARG A 353 5.09 -15.37 -18.56
N THR A 354 3.87 -14.85 -18.50
CA THR A 354 3.41 -13.74 -19.35
C THR A 354 2.22 -13.03 -18.72
N PHE A 355 2.03 -11.76 -19.07
CA PHE A 355 0.78 -11.02 -18.86
C PHE A 355 -0.02 -10.88 -20.17
N SER A 356 0.52 -11.34 -21.30
CA SER A 356 -0.16 -11.27 -22.59
C SER A 356 -1.37 -12.22 -22.59
N PRO A 357 -2.59 -11.72 -22.88
CA PRO A 357 -3.78 -12.57 -22.94
C PRO A 357 -3.81 -13.48 -24.18
N ILE A 358 -2.83 -13.32 -25.09
CA ILE A 358 -2.63 -14.11 -26.30
C ILE A 358 -1.14 -14.41 -26.49
N GLY A 359 -0.82 -15.53 -27.14
CA GLY A 359 0.56 -15.85 -27.50
C GLY A 359 0.80 -17.34 -27.70
N ASN A 360 1.69 -17.72 -28.60
CA ASN A 360 2.05 -19.11 -28.83
C ASN A 360 3.14 -19.54 -27.84
N ILE A 361 2.96 -20.69 -27.18
CA ILE A 361 3.95 -21.25 -26.24
C ILE A 361 4.82 -22.27 -26.96
N ILE A 362 4.21 -23.31 -27.53
CA ILE A 362 4.90 -24.34 -28.33
C ILE A 362 4.12 -24.54 -29.63
N SER A 363 4.78 -24.44 -30.78
CA SER A 363 4.22 -24.76 -32.10
C SER A 363 5.06 -25.85 -32.77
N LEU A 364 4.45 -26.96 -33.16
CA LEU A 364 5.10 -28.01 -33.96
C LEU A 364 5.05 -27.63 -35.43
N LEU A 365 6.19 -27.82 -36.11
CA LEU A 365 6.37 -27.50 -37.51
C LEU A 365 6.63 -28.78 -38.32
N ASP A 366 6.04 -28.84 -39.52
CA ASP A 366 6.38 -29.86 -40.51
C ASP A 366 7.70 -29.56 -41.25
N ASP A 367 8.07 -30.42 -42.20
CA ASP A 367 9.26 -30.29 -43.06
C ASP A 367 9.25 -29.02 -43.95
N LYS A 368 8.10 -28.34 -44.05
CA LYS A 368 7.88 -27.11 -44.82
C LYS A 368 7.71 -25.88 -43.92
N ASP A 369 8.04 -25.99 -42.63
CA ASP A 369 7.85 -24.94 -41.61
C ASP A 369 6.36 -24.55 -41.42
N THR A 370 5.42 -25.45 -41.69
CA THR A 370 3.98 -25.24 -41.48
C THR A 370 3.57 -25.68 -40.08
N VAL A 371 2.78 -24.87 -39.38
CA VAL A 371 2.26 -25.22 -38.05
C VAL A 371 1.22 -26.33 -38.15
N VAL A 372 1.51 -27.48 -37.54
CA VAL A 372 0.60 -28.64 -37.52
C VAL A 372 -0.13 -28.82 -36.18
N ALA A 373 0.50 -28.39 -35.09
CA ALA A 373 -0.12 -28.35 -33.76
C ALA A 373 0.51 -27.21 -32.96
N GLN A 374 -0.26 -26.54 -32.11
CA GLN A 374 0.26 -25.50 -31.24
C GLN A 374 -0.49 -25.44 -29.90
N VAL A 375 0.27 -25.19 -28.85
CA VAL A 375 -0.22 -24.80 -27.52
C VAL A 375 -0.09 -23.29 -27.41
N ARG A 376 -1.18 -22.59 -27.16
CA ARG A 376 -1.22 -21.12 -27.09
C ARG A 376 -2.07 -20.60 -25.94
N VAL A 377 -1.82 -19.36 -25.55
CA VAL A 377 -2.70 -18.56 -24.72
C VAL A 377 -3.75 -17.88 -25.59
N LYS A 378 -5.01 -17.93 -25.15
CA LYS A 378 -6.16 -17.24 -25.75
C LYS A 378 -7.10 -16.80 -24.64
N ASP A 379 -7.42 -15.51 -24.60
CA ASP A 379 -8.24 -14.89 -23.55
C ASP A 379 -7.72 -15.22 -22.14
N GLY A 380 -6.39 -15.30 -22.00
CA GLY A 380 -5.70 -15.64 -20.74
C GLY A 380 -5.67 -17.12 -20.38
N ASN A 381 -6.28 -18.03 -21.17
CA ASN A 381 -6.32 -19.47 -20.90
C ASN A 381 -5.46 -20.27 -21.90
N LEU A 382 -5.00 -21.44 -21.49
CA LEU A 382 -4.24 -22.35 -22.36
C LEU A 382 -5.16 -23.18 -23.26
N VAL A 383 -4.86 -23.20 -24.56
CA VAL A 383 -5.63 -23.93 -25.59
C VAL A 383 -4.68 -24.75 -26.47
N LEU A 384 -5.05 -26.00 -26.73
CA LEU A 384 -4.42 -26.87 -27.73
C LEU A 384 -5.15 -26.71 -29.07
N LEU A 385 -4.38 -26.52 -30.13
CA LEU A 385 -4.86 -26.37 -31.51
C LEU A 385 -4.13 -27.37 -32.41
N VAL A 386 -4.86 -28.13 -33.21
CA VAL A 386 -4.31 -29.09 -34.16
C VAL A 386 -4.87 -28.80 -35.55
N SER A 387 -3.98 -28.71 -36.54
CA SER A 387 -4.34 -28.50 -37.94
C SER A 387 -5.00 -29.77 -38.48
N SER A 388 -6.27 -29.68 -38.86
CA SER A 388 -7.03 -30.79 -39.47
C SER A 388 -6.42 -31.17 -40.82
N LEU A 389 -5.95 -32.42 -40.96
CA LEU A 389 -5.40 -32.93 -42.21
C LEU A 389 -6.48 -33.23 -43.28
N ASP A 390 -7.78 -33.26 -42.93
CA ASP A 390 -8.83 -33.74 -43.85
C ASP A 390 -10.18 -32.98 -43.86
N MET A 391 -10.30 -31.81 -43.21
CA MET A 391 -11.54 -30.99 -43.23
C MET A 391 -11.22 -29.50 -43.13
N PRO A 392 -12.01 -28.59 -43.74
CA PRO A 392 -11.75 -27.15 -43.70
C PRO A 392 -11.67 -26.68 -42.25
N ALA A 393 -10.45 -26.30 -41.87
CA ALA A 393 -10.01 -25.66 -40.62
C ALA A 393 -11.12 -25.38 -39.59
N ARG A 394 -11.53 -26.43 -38.86
CA ARG A 394 -12.20 -26.26 -37.58
C ARG A 394 -11.22 -26.74 -36.52
N LEU A 395 -10.50 -25.79 -35.94
CA LEU A 395 -9.70 -26.01 -34.75
C LEU A 395 -10.60 -26.60 -33.66
N GLN A 396 -10.30 -27.81 -33.19
CA GLN A 396 -10.97 -28.36 -32.02
C GLN A 396 -10.30 -27.77 -30.79
N GLU A 397 -10.89 -26.71 -30.23
CA GLU A 397 -10.43 -26.09 -28.99
C GLU A 397 -10.82 -27.01 -27.82
N THR A 398 -9.85 -27.71 -27.25
CA THR A 398 -9.97 -28.26 -25.89
C THR A 398 -9.28 -27.28 -24.94
N GLY A 399 -10.09 -26.53 -24.19
CA GLY A 399 -9.61 -25.58 -23.21
C GLY A 399 -9.40 -26.23 -21.84
N SER A 400 -8.52 -25.62 -21.04
CA SER A 400 -8.54 -25.76 -19.60
C SER A 400 -9.65 -24.85 -19.05
N GLU A 401 -10.78 -25.40 -18.61
CA GLU A 401 -11.74 -24.57 -17.86
C GLU A 401 -11.06 -24.07 -16.58
N GLY A 402 -10.85 -22.76 -16.48
CA GLY A 402 -10.45 -22.08 -15.25
C GLY A 402 -8.94 -21.92 -14.99
N ALA A 403 -8.05 -22.28 -15.92
CA ALA A 403 -6.60 -22.08 -15.74
C ALA A 403 -6.13 -20.78 -16.43
N VAL A 404 -6.22 -19.67 -15.69
CA VAL A 404 -5.64 -18.38 -16.08
C VAL A 404 -4.11 -18.52 -16.02
N VAL A 405 -3.44 -18.31 -17.16
CA VAL A 405 -1.96 -18.42 -17.28
C VAL A 405 -1.28 -17.10 -17.68
N ALA A 406 -2.09 -16.07 -17.93
CA ALA A 406 -1.65 -14.71 -18.24
C ALA A 406 -1.64 -13.83 -16.97
N ASP A 407 -1.29 -14.41 -15.83
CA ASP A 407 -1.26 -13.79 -14.51
C ASP A 407 0.15 -13.33 -14.08
N GLY A 408 1.16 -13.55 -14.93
CA GLY A 408 2.56 -13.25 -14.66
C GLY A 408 3.28 -14.30 -13.82
N ALA A 409 2.62 -15.36 -13.37
CA ALA A 409 3.24 -16.47 -12.64
C ALA A 409 4.00 -17.41 -13.59
N TRP A 410 4.97 -18.14 -13.03
CA TRP A 410 5.64 -19.22 -13.76
C TRP A 410 4.72 -20.44 -13.84
N HIS A 411 4.40 -20.85 -15.05
CA HIS A 411 3.65 -22.07 -15.35
C HIS A 411 4.51 -23.08 -16.09
N SER A 412 4.34 -24.37 -15.77
CA SER A 412 4.98 -25.47 -16.48
C SER A 412 4.00 -26.11 -17.46
N VAL A 413 4.36 -26.08 -18.75
CA VAL A 413 3.60 -26.75 -19.81
C VAL A 413 4.40 -27.93 -20.33
N SER A 414 3.78 -29.11 -20.34
CA SER A 414 4.32 -30.32 -20.94
C SER A 414 3.41 -30.80 -22.06
N PHE A 415 3.94 -30.86 -23.27
CA PHE A 415 3.25 -31.35 -24.44
C PHE A 415 3.75 -32.76 -24.79
N SER A 416 2.87 -33.73 -24.61
CA SER A 416 3.14 -35.16 -24.84
C SER A 416 2.48 -35.65 -26.11
N MET A 417 3.26 -36.34 -26.94
CA MET A 417 2.88 -36.82 -28.26
C MET A 417 3.07 -38.34 -28.34
N SER A 418 2.03 -39.05 -28.76
CA SER A 418 2.06 -40.47 -29.10
C SER A 418 1.48 -40.68 -30.51
N GLU A 419 1.55 -41.92 -31.02
CA GLU A 419 0.98 -42.26 -32.34
C GLU A 419 -0.54 -42.05 -32.40
N GLU A 420 -1.24 -42.18 -31.27
CA GLU A 420 -2.70 -42.14 -31.20
C GLU A 420 -3.24 -41.01 -30.31
N SER A 421 -2.38 -40.26 -29.62
CA SER A 421 -2.81 -39.25 -28.65
C SER A 421 -1.88 -38.04 -28.58
N LEU A 422 -2.47 -36.86 -28.43
CA LEU A 422 -1.79 -35.63 -28.01
C LEU A 422 -2.34 -35.20 -26.66
N SER A 423 -1.48 -34.79 -25.73
CA SER A 423 -1.93 -34.26 -24.44
C SER A 423 -1.05 -33.13 -23.94
N VAL A 424 -1.68 -32.16 -23.27
CA VAL A 424 -1.03 -31.04 -22.62
C VAL A 424 -1.29 -31.14 -21.13
N GLU A 425 -0.21 -31.10 -20.36
CA GLU A 425 -0.26 -30.95 -18.91
C GLU A 425 0.20 -29.53 -18.54
N LEU A 426 -0.58 -28.86 -17.72
CA LEU A 426 -0.27 -27.56 -17.12
C LEU A 426 -0.09 -27.77 -15.61
N ASP A 427 1.06 -27.36 -15.08
CA ASP A 427 1.39 -27.44 -13.64
C ASP A 427 1.18 -28.84 -13.02
N GLY A 428 1.45 -29.87 -13.83
CA GLY A 428 1.30 -31.29 -13.45
C GLY A 428 -0.12 -31.84 -13.51
N GLN A 429 -1.09 -31.07 -14.01
CA GLN A 429 -2.45 -31.53 -14.27
C GLN A 429 -2.73 -31.59 -15.77
N ARG A 430 -3.41 -32.65 -16.22
CA ARG A 430 -3.82 -32.79 -17.62
C ARG A 430 -4.91 -31.77 -17.95
N SER A 431 -4.62 -30.87 -18.89
CA SER A 431 -5.45 -29.72 -19.23
C SER A 431 -6.11 -29.82 -20.59
N ALA A 432 -5.49 -30.50 -21.55
CA ALA A 432 -6.06 -30.73 -22.87
C ALA A 432 -5.59 -32.08 -23.42
N TRP A 433 -6.45 -32.77 -24.18
CA TRP A 433 -6.08 -34.02 -24.85
C TRP A 433 -6.91 -34.26 -26.12
N MET A 434 -6.33 -35.00 -27.06
CA MET A 434 -6.97 -35.46 -28.27
C MET A 434 -6.49 -36.88 -28.58
N ASP A 435 -7.40 -37.75 -29.02
CA ASP A 435 -7.11 -39.15 -29.38
C ASP A 435 -7.58 -39.45 -30.82
N GLY A 436 -6.89 -40.32 -31.54
CA GLY A 436 -7.31 -40.87 -32.85
C GLY A 436 -6.18 -41.13 -33.86
N MET A 437 -6.45 -41.99 -34.85
CA MET A 437 -5.48 -42.43 -35.88
C MET A 437 -4.96 -41.30 -36.78
N ALA A 438 -5.69 -40.18 -36.91
CA ALA A 438 -5.24 -39.03 -37.69
C ALA A 438 -4.05 -38.28 -37.04
N LEU A 439 -3.76 -38.55 -35.76
CA LEU A 439 -2.65 -37.95 -35.03
C LEU A 439 -1.29 -38.59 -35.36
N SER A 440 -1.28 -39.81 -35.91
CA SER A 440 -0.04 -40.46 -36.34
C SER A 440 0.67 -39.65 -37.44
N ALA A 441 -0.09 -38.97 -38.31
CA ALA A 441 0.48 -38.09 -39.32
C ALA A 441 1.15 -36.84 -38.70
N VAL A 442 0.58 -36.25 -37.64
CA VAL A 442 1.20 -35.13 -36.90
C VAL A 442 2.47 -35.57 -36.16
N HIS A 443 2.45 -36.76 -35.57
CA HIS A 443 3.61 -37.34 -34.89
C HIS A 443 4.78 -37.62 -35.85
N LEU A 444 4.49 -38.09 -37.06
CA LEU A 444 5.48 -38.46 -38.07
C LEU A 444 5.94 -37.30 -38.97
N SER A 445 5.14 -36.24 -39.10
CA SER A 445 5.45 -35.13 -40.02
C SER A 445 6.27 -34.00 -39.39
N THR A 446 6.60 -34.06 -38.09
CA THR A 446 7.19 -32.94 -37.36
C THR A 446 8.67 -33.12 -37.05
N ASP A 447 9.50 -32.20 -37.56
CA ASP A 447 10.96 -32.24 -37.38
C ASP A 447 11.49 -31.17 -36.43
N SER A 448 10.73 -30.09 -36.25
CA SER A 448 11.11 -28.95 -35.42
C SER A 448 9.93 -28.40 -34.63
N PHE A 449 10.26 -27.59 -33.62
CA PHE A 449 9.28 -26.86 -32.84
C PHE A 449 9.74 -25.43 -32.60
N LEU A 450 8.77 -24.54 -32.48
CA LEU A 450 8.94 -23.11 -32.30
C LEU A 450 8.34 -22.69 -30.97
N LEU A 451 9.09 -21.85 -30.25
CA LEU A 451 8.66 -21.19 -29.03
C LEU A 451 8.40 -19.72 -29.32
N GLY A 452 7.32 -19.16 -28.74
CA GLY A 452 6.94 -17.76 -28.90
C GLY A 452 6.16 -17.42 -30.17
N GLY A 453 5.97 -16.12 -30.39
CA GLY A 453 5.18 -15.55 -31.49
C GLY A 453 3.69 -15.46 -31.20
N GLY A 454 2.92 -14.95 -32.16
CA GLY A 454 1.45 -14.89 -32.07
C GLY A 454 0.90 -14.00 -30.95
N GLY A 455 1.67 -13.01 -30.48
CA GLY A 455 1.28 -12.09 -29.41
C GLY A 455 2.05 -12.29 -28.08
N LEU A 456 2.92 -13.30 -27.99
CA LEU A 456 3.62 -13.60 -26.74
C LEU A 456 4.68 -12.53 -26.44
N ILE A 457 4.54 -11.87 -25.30
CA ILE A 457 5.61 -11.10 -24.64
C ILE A 457 5.77 -11.68 -23.24
N GLY A 458 6.98 -12.10 -22.87
CA GLY A 458 7.18 -12.79 -21.60
C GLY A 458 8.49 -13.55 -21.54
N CYS A 459 8.58 -14.49 -20.62
CA CYS A 459 9.79 -15.26 -20.39
C CYS A 459 9.55 -16.76 -20.49
N MET A 460 10.61 -17.50 -20.83
CA MET A 460 10.65 -18.96 -20.76
C MET A 460 11.92 -19.46 -20.09
N ARG A 461 11.82 -20.59 -19.39
CA ARG A 461 12.94 -21.31 -18.78
C ARG A 461 12.71 -22.82 -18.82
N MET A 462 13.71 -23.59 -18.41
CA MET A 462 13.58 -25.05 -18.22
C MET A 462 13.01 -25.79 -19.44
N LEU A 463 13.54 -25.50 -20.63
CA LEU A 463 13.20 -26.27 -21.84
C LEU A 463 13.72 -27.70 -21.71
N GLN A 464 12.85 -28.70 -21.80
CA GLN A 464 13.22 -30.10 -21.77
C GLN A 464 12.67 -30.88 -22.97
N ARG A 465 13.44 -31.91 -23.34
CA ARG A 465 13.12 -32.88 -24.37
C ARG A 465 13.23 -34.27 -23.76
N ASP A 466 12.11 -34.99 -23.68
CA ASP A 466 12.01 -36.30 -23.00
C ASP A 466 12.63 -36.29 -21.59
N GLY A 467 12.41 -35.20 -20.84
CA GLY A 467 12.94 -34.99 -19.49
C GLY A 467 14.39 -34.52 -19.41
N VAL A 468 15.10 -34.41 -20.54
CA VAL A 468 16.47 -33.87 -20.58
C VAL A 468 16.43 -32.36 -20.83
N THR A 469 17.03 -31.58 -19.94
CA THR A 469 17.07 -30.11 -20.08
C THR A 469 18.02 -29.71 -21.21
N ILE A 470 17.56 -28.82 -22.09
CA ILE A 470 18.32 -28.30 -23.23
C ILE A 470 18.72 -26.86 -22.97
N ALA A 471 19.96 -26.50 -23.32
CA ALA A 471 20.43 -25.13 -23.20
C ALA A 471 19.73 -24.22 -24.22
N LEU A 472 18.98 -23.23 -23.73
CA LEU A 472 18.14 -22.32 -24.53
C LEU A 472 18.90 -21.63 -25.67
N ARG A 473 20.15 -21.22 -25.45
CA ARG A 473 20.94 -20.49 -26.46
C ARG A 473 21.53 -21.42 -27.53
N SER A 474 21.81 -22.67 -27.18
CA SER A 474 22.47 -23.61 -28.09
C SER A 474 21.47 -24.14 -29.10
N HIS A 475 21.84 -24.22 -30.38
CA HIS A 475 21.00 -24.78 -31.46
C HIS A 475 19.67 -24.02 -31.72
N ALA A 476 19.57 -22.77 -31.26
CA ALA A 476 18.41 -21.91 -31.43
C ALA A 476 18.52 -21.05 -32.71
N LYS A 477 17.54 -21.17 -33.62
CA LYS A 477 17.35 -20.20 -34.73
C LYS A 477 16.35 -19.16 -34.27
N ARG A 478 16.80 -17.91 -34.13
CA ARG A 478 16.00 -16.81 -33.58
C ARG A 478 15.41 -15.94 -34.70
N THR A 479 14.23 -15.41 -34.44
CA THR A 479 13.60 -14.34 -35.22
C THR A 479 13.22 -13.23 -34.26
N ASN A 480 13.53 -11.98 -34.63
CA ASN A 480 13.28 -10.77 -33.83
C ASN A 480 14.00 -10.74 -32.46
N ALA A 481 13.50 -9.91 -31.54
CA ALA A 481 14.19 -9.51 -30.32
C ALA A 481 14.01 -10.53 -29.20
N ILE A 482 15.09 -11.25 -28.89
CA ILE A 482 15.13 -12.30 -27.85
C ILE A 482 16.40 -12.16 -27.04
N THR A 483 16.23 -11.97 -25.73
CA THR A 483 17.33 -11.89 -24.76
C THR A 483 17.47 -13.22 -24.03
N PHE A 484 18.68 -13.77 -23.96
CA PHE A 484 18.98 -14.99 -23.21
C PHE A 484 19.64 -14.67 -21.87
N ASN A 485 19.51 -15.60 -20.93
CA ASN A 485 20.02 -15.56 -19.56
C ASN A 485 19.42 -14.44 -18.70
N ALA A 486 18.23 -13.95 -19.06
CA ALA A 486 17.50 -12.97 -18.27
C ALA A 486 16.00 -13.06 -18.58
N CYS A 487 15.19 -12.85 -17.55
CA CYS A 487 13.79 -12.53 -17.66
C CYS A 487 13.57 -11.05 -17.34
N HIS A 488 13.25 -10.23 -18.35
CA HIS A 488 12.99 -8.80 -18.17
C HIS A 488 11.50 -8.48 -17.90
N LEU A 489 10.65 -9.50 -17.71
CA LEU A 489 9.25 -9.28 -17.37
C LEU A 489 9.15 -8.79 -15.93
N ILE A 490 8.74 -7.54 -15.72
CA ILE A 490 8.55 -6.93 -14.40
C ILE A 490 7.07 -6.59 -14.26
N SER A 491 6.43 -7.10 -13.21
CA SER A 491 5.04 -6.73 -12.92
C SER A 491 4.98 -5.27 -12.46
N ARG A 492 4.32 -4.42 -13.26
CA ARG A 492 4.06 -3.02 -12.92
C ARG A 492 2.69 -2.81 -12.30
N CYS A 493 1.85 -3.84 -12.26
CA CYS A 493 0.50 -3.76 -11.69
C CYS A 493 0.37 -4.40 -10.30
N ASP A 494 1.39 -5.09 -9.77
CA ASP A 494 1.35 -5.68 -8.41
C ASP A 494 1.14 -4.61 -7.33
N ARG A 495 1.82 -3.47 -7.47
CA ARG A 495 1.44 -2.20 -6.84
C ARG A 495 0.66 -1.42 -7.87
N ASN A 496 -0.66 -1.48 -7.83
CA ASN A 496 -1.49 -0.77 -8.80
C ASN A 496 -1.02 0.71 -8.90
N PRO A 497 -0.34 1.12 -9.98
CA PRO A 497 0.22 2.46 -10.12
C PRO A 497 -0.85 3.46 -10.58
N CYS A 498 -2.07 2.97 -10.82
CA CYS A 498 -3.21 3.78 -11.21
C CYS A 498 -3.91 4.26 -9.94
N GLU A 499 -3.77 5.54 -9.68
CA GLU A 499 -4.37 6.22 -8.53
C GLU A 499 -5.90 6.28 -8.66
N ASN A 500 -6.57 6.69 -7.59
CA ASN A 500 -8.00 7.01 -7.58
C ASN A 500 -8.90 5.86 -8.08
N GLY A 501 -8.51 4.63 -7.73
CA GLY A 501 -9.23 3.41 -8.09
C GLY A 501 -9.13 3.03 -9.56
N GLY A 502 -8.17 3.60 -10.31
CA GLY A 502 -7.90 3.22 -11.69
C GLY A 502 -7.50 1.74 -11.80
N ASN A 503 -7.86 1.10 -12.92
CA ASN A 503 -7.48 -0.29 -13.17
C ASN A 503 -6.18 -0.37 -13.97
N CYS A 504 -5.18 -1.08 -13.46
CA CYS A 504 -3.91 -1.31 -14.14
C CYS A 504 -3.98 -2.53 -15.05
N SER A 505 -3.38 -2.40 -16.22
CA SER A 505 -3.12 -3.51 -17.14
C SER A 505 -1.66 -3.48 -17.56
N GLN A 506 -0.96 -4.61 -17.46
CA GLN A 506 0.42 -4.73 -17.93
C GLN A 506 0.43 -4.73 -19.46
N VAL A 507 1.32 -3.93 -20.06
CA VAL A 507 1.57 -3.93 -21.50
C VAL A 507 3.07 -4.08 -21.74
N GLY A 508 3.47 -5.14 -22.46
CA GLY A 508 4.88 -5.44 -22.69
C GLY A 508 5.64 -5.88 -21.44
N LEU A 509 6.98 -5.86 -21.52
CA LEU A 509 7.85 -6.41 -20.47
C LEU A 509 7.92 -5.57 -19.20
N ASN A 510 7.87 -4.24 -19.34
CA ASN A 510 8.15 -3.30 -18.27
C ASN A 510 7.28 -2.04 -18.34
N ALA A 511 6.09 -2.14 -18.93
CA ALA A 511 5.17 -1.02 -19.09
C ALA A 511 3.75 -1.41 -18.66
N HIS A 512 2.95 -0.41 -18.36
CA HIS A 512 1.57 -0.58 -17.93
C HIS A 512 0.69 0.49 -18.57
N LYS A 513 -0.62 0.25 -18.49
CA LYS A 513 -1.64 1.19 -18.93
C LYS A 513 -2.75 1.26 -17.87
N CYS A 514 -3.08 2.48 -17.47
CA CYS A 514 -4.18 2.75 -16.56
C CYS A 514 -5.49 3.00 -17.31
N ARG A 515 -6.58 2.45 -16.77
CA ARG A 515 -7.94 2.81 -17.14
C ARG A 515 -8.56 3.57 -15.98
N CYS A 516 -8.64 4.89 -16.11
CA CYS A 516 -9.13 5.78 -15.07
C CYS A 516 -10.65 5.71 -14.89
N THR A 517 -11.10 6.06 -13.69
CA THR A 517 -12.51 6.29 -13.38
C THR A 517 -12.98 7.61 -14.02
N ALA A 518 -14.29 7.85 -14.07
CA ALA A 518 -14.86 8.96 -14.85
C ALA A 518 -14.46 10.37 -14.37
N GLN A 519 -13.90 10.50 -13.17
CA GLN A 519 -13.51 11.78 -12.56
C GLN A 519 -12.03 12.12 -12.76
N PHE A 520 -11.22 11.19 -13.27
CA PHE A 520 -9.76 11.33 -13.36
C PHE A 520 -9.23 11.00 -14.75
N SER A 521 -8.04 11.53 -15.05
CA SER A 521 -7.37 11.43 -16.34
C SER A 521 -5.85 11.39 -16.18
N GLY A 522 -5.13 11.32 -17.31
CA GLY A 522 -3.68 11.20 -17.33
C GLY A 522 -3.18 9.74 -17.31
N PRO A 523 -1.85 9.54 -17.37
CA PRO A 523 -1.24 8.21 -17.49
C PRO A 523 -1.38 7.35 -16.22
N THR A 524 -1.46 7.98 -15.03
CA THR A 524 -1.58 7.32 -13.72
C THR A 524 -2.93 7.60 -13.03
N CYS A 525 -3.87 8.26 -13.70
CA CYS A 525 -5.15 8.67 -13.11
C CYS A 525 -5.05 9.65 -11.93
N HIS A 526 -3.93 10.37 -11.84
CA HIS A 526 -3.75 11.42 -10.86
C HIS A 526 -4.60 12.66 -11.21
N THR A 527 -4.71 13.06 -12.48
CA THR A 527 -5.29 14.37 -12.81
C THR A 527 -6.82 14.36 -12.74
N ALA A 528 -7.41 15.09 -11.79
CA ALA A 528 -8.85 15.33 -11.75
C ALA A 528 -9.35 16.07 -12.99
N ILE A 529 -10.56 15.71 -13.43
CA ILE A 529 -11.26 16.36 -14.56
C ILE A 529 -12.09 17.55 -14.07
N VAL A 530 -12.47 17.56 -12.78
CA VAL A 530 -13.19 18.66 -12.13
C VAL A 530 -12.20 19.75 -11.64
N PRO A 531 -12.63 21.02 -11.55
CA PRO A 531 -11.77 22.09 -11.07
C PRO A 531 -11.38 21.88 -9.60
N HIS A 532 -10.20 22.34 -9.21
CA HIS A 532 -9.71 22.23 -7.84
C HIS A 532 -10.42 23.19 -6.87
N SER A 533 -11.04 24.24 -7.40
CA SER A 533 -11.71 25.25 -6.60
C SER A 533 -12.74 26.07 -7.39
N CYS A 534 -13.51 26.88 -6.66
CA CYS A 534 -14.39 27.86 -7.27
C CYS A 534 -13.62 28.92 -8.06
N GLU A 535 -12.42 29.30 -7.63
CA GLU A 535 -11.55 30.23 -8.35
C GLU A 535 -11.15 29.69 -9.74
N GLU A 536 -10.68 28.44 -9.80
CA GLU A 536 -10.35 27.78 -11.06
C GLU A 536 -11.59 27.59 -11.95
N TYR A 537 -12.71 27.23 -11.33
CA TYR A 537 -13.99 27.12 -12.02
C TYR A 537 -14.37 28.43 -12.75
N PHE A 538 -14.29 29.57 -12.05
CA PHE A 538 -14.61 30.87 -12.66
C PHE A 538 -13.63 31.27 -13.77
N LEU A 539 -12.34 30.91 -13.64
CA LEU A 539 -11.33 31.17 -14.67
C LEU A 539 -11.55 30.36 -15.96
N SER A 540 -12.14 29.17 -15.85
CA SER A 540 -12.33 28.23 -16.96
C SER A 540 -13.67 28.39 -17.69
N SER A 541 -14.74 28.67 -16.94
CA SER A 541 -16.11 28.59 -17.48
C SER A 541 -16.72 29.95 -17.87
N GLY A 542 -16.24 31.06 -17.28
CA GLY A 542 -16.75 32.41 -17.57
C GLY A 542 -18.23 32.65 -17.24
N ASP A 543 -18.87 31.71 -16.54
CA ASP A 543 -20.31 31.69 -16.23
C ASP A 543 -20.53 31.47 -14.72
N SER A 544 -21.73 31.78 -14.21
CA SER A 544 -22.09 31.58 -12.79
C SER A 544 -23.09 30.43 -12.58
N PRO A 545 -22.68 29.16 -12.58
CA PRO A 545 -23.44 28.14 -11.91
C PRO A 545 -23.21 28.25 -10.41
N ASN A 546 -24.33 28.21 -9.69
CA ASN A 546 -24.34 28.21 -8.24
C ASN A 546 -23.99 26.83 -7.67
N ASP A 547 -23.72 25.78 -8.45
CA ASP A 547 -23.54 24.39 -7.97
C ASP A 547 -22.48 23.67 -8.80
N VAL A 548 -21.34 23.36 -8.17
CA VAL A 548 -20.10 22.88 -8.82
C VAL A 548 -19.49 21.76 -7.98
N MET A 549 -18.92 20.74 -8.64
CA MET A 549 -18.04 19.77 -7.99
C MET A 549 -16.61 20.31 -8.03
N ILE A 550 -15.97 20.43 -6.88
CA ILE A 550 -14.56 20.84 -6.76
C ILE A 550 -13.72 19.74 -6.13
N ASP A 551 -12.46 19.65 -6.52
CA ASP A 551 -11.50 18.70 -5.97
C ASP A 551 -10.45 19.40 -5.10
N VAL A 552 -10.57 19.26 -3.78
CA VAL A 552 -9.83 20.09 -2.82
C VAL A 552 -8.37 19.70 -2.63
N ASP A 553 -8.02 18.43 -2.86
CA ASP A 553 -6.64 17.92 -2.89
C ASP A 553 -6.16 17.63 -4.32
N GLY A 554 -7.07 17.70 -5.28
CA GLY A 554 -6.80 17.78 -6.68
C GLY A 554 -6.57 16.44 -7.33
N GLY A 555 -5.35 15.93 -7.33
CA GLY A 555 -5.11 14.58 -7.84
C GLY A 555 -5.06 13.50 -6.76
N GLY A 556 -5.19 13.93 -5.50
CA GLY A 556 -5.12 13.07 -4.34
C GLY A 556 -6.33 12.14 -4.19
N PRO A 557 -6.31 11.32 -3.12
CA PRO A 557 -7.28 10.25 -2.93
C PRO A 557 -8.66 10.72 -2.45
N LEU A 558 -8.83 12.01 -2.12
CA LEU A 558 -10.09 12.52 -1.58
C LEU A 558 -11.14 12.67 -2.68
N ALA A 559 -12.39 12.42 -2.32
CA ALA A 559 -13.49 12.57 -3.27
C ALA A 559 -13.81 14.05 -3.50
N ALA A 560 -14.13 14.41 -4.75
CA ALA A 560 -14.62 15.74 -5.10
C ALA A 560 -15.88 16.11 -4.29
N ILE A 561 -15.96 17.37 -3.87
CA ILE A 561 -16.99 17.92 -2.99
C ILE A 561 -17.94 18.81 -3.79
N ARG A 562 -19.23 18.68 -3.52
CA ARG A 562 -20.27 19.55 -4.12
C ARG A 562 -20.39 20.85 -3.34
N VAL A 563 -20.17 21.98 -3.99
CA VAL A 563 -20.18 23.32 -3.38
C VAL A 563 -21.03 24.29 -4.18
N LEU A 564 -21.45 25.38 -3.54
CA LEU A 564 -21.97 26.54 -4.24
C LEU A 564 -20.88 27.60 -4.37
N CYS A 565 -20.55 27.97 -5.61
CA CYS A 565 -19.59 29.02 -5.90
C CYS A 565 -20.33 30.34 -6.17
N SER A 566 -19.93 31.41 -5.50
CA SER A 566 -20.46 32.75 -5.79
C SER A 566 -19.34 33.79 -5.84
N VAL A 567 -19.54 34.83 -6.63
CA VAL A 567 -18.61 35.94 -6.77
C VAL A 567 -19.31 37.24 -6.37
N ALA A 568 -18.67 38.01 -5.49
CA ALA A 568 -19.12 39.32 -5.08
C ALA A 568 -18.04 40.36 -5.43
N ASN A 569 -18.45 41.52 -5.97
CA ASN A 569 -17.52 42.62 -6.19
C ASN A 569 -17.04 43.15 -4.83
N SER A 570 -15.73 43.20 -4.59
CA SER A 570 -15.20 43.75 -3.34
C SER A 570 -15.66 45.20 -3.14
N THR A 571 -16.12 45.49 -1.93
CA THR A 571 -16.48 46.85 -1.48
C THR A 571 -15.33 47.55 -0.74
N THR A 572 -14.23 46.84 -0.49
CA THR A 572 -13.05 47.35 0.20
C THR A 572 -11.94 47.58 -0.81
N ASP A 573 -11.36 48.78 -0.79
CA ASP A 573 -10.14 49.05 -1.54
C ASP A 573 -9.02 48.25 -0.86
N ASP A 574 -8.33 47.38 -1.61
CA ASP A 574 -7.04 46.85 -1.17
C ASP A 574 -6.06 48.05 -0.99
N ASP A 575 -4.98 47.93 -0.22
CA ASP A 575 -4.02 49.04 0.03
C ASP A 575 -3.44 49.67 -1.26
N ASP A 576 -3.58 48.99 -2.42
CA ASP A 576 -3.21 49.44 -3.77
C ASP A 576 -4.38 50.00 -4.62
N GLY A 577 -5.60 50.08 -4.08
CA GLY A 577 -6.79 50.61 -4.77
C GLY A 577 -7.39 49.70 -5.84
N ASP A 578 -6.99 48.43 -5.90
CA ASP A 578 -7.60 47.43 -6.79
C ASP A 578 -8.78 46.73 -6.09
N LYS A 579 -9.82 46.38 -6.87
CA LYS A 579 -11.04 45.73 -6.36
C LYS A 579 -11.06 44.28 -6.81
N SER A 580 -10.32 43.44 -6.11
CA SER A 580 -10.33 42.00 -6.36
C SER A 580 -11.72 41.40 -6.07
N PRO A 581 -12.32 40.61 -6.97
CA PRO A 581 -13.60 39.96 -6.69
C PRO A 581 -13.45 38.93 -5.56
N VAL A 582 -14.35 38.97 -4.56
CA VAL A 582 -14.36 38.00 -3.46
C VAL A 582 -15.14 36.77 -3.92
N ILE A 583 -14.43 35.64 -4.02
CA ILE A 583 -15.01 34.34 -4.36
C ILE A 583 -15.36 33.64 -3.05
N THR A 584 -16.64 33.25 -2.92
CA THR A 584 -17.15 32.50 -1.77
C THR A 584 -17.44 31.06 -2.19
N THR A 585 -16.85 30.13 -1.46
CA THR A 585 -17.17 28.71 -1.56
C THR A 585 -18.08 28.34 -0.41
N GLN A 586 -19.31 27.90 -0.72
CA GLN A 586 -20.33 27.59 0.28
C GLN A 586 -20.67 26.10 0.28
N LEU A 587 -20.64 25.49 1.47
CA LEU A 587 -21.06 24.11 1.71
C LEU A 587 -22.37 24.10 2.51
N ASN A 588 -23.43 23.53 1.93
CA ASN A 588 -24.75 23.45 2.56
C ASN A 588 -24.92 22.15 3.34
N HIS A 589 -25.81 22.17 4.32
CA HIS A 589 -26.27 20.97 5.02
C HIS A 589 -27.78 20.76 4.90
N ASP A 590 -28.23 19.54 5.19
CA ASP A 590 -29.62 19.08 5.10
C ASP A 590 -30.57 19.66 6.17
N THR A 591 -30.02 20.26 7.23
CA THR A 591 -30.78 20.60 8.43
C THR A 591 -31.45 21.97 8.33
N PRO A 592 -32.79 22.07 8.41
CA PRO A 592 -33.51 23.35 8.47
C PRO A 592 -33.51 23.95 9.88
N MET A 593 -34.18 25.10 10.07
CA MET A 593 -34.45 25.64 11.41
C MET A 593 -35.19 24.61 12.27
N LEU A 594 -34.65 24.33 13.45
CA LEU A 594 -35.16 23.33 14.37
C LEU A 594 -36.00 24.02 15.45
N HIS A 595 -37.19 23.49 15.73
CA HIS A 595 -38.03 23.92 16.84
C HIS A 595 -38.13 22.81 17.89
N VAL A 596 -37.50 23.01 19.04
CA VAL A 596 -37.32 21.98 20.08
C VAL A 596 -38.17 22.29 21.31
N ARG A 597 -38.91 21.27 21.76
CA ARG A 597 -39.77 21.30 22.95
C ARG A 597 -39.76 19.94 23.65
N GLY A 598 -39.93 19.95 24.97
CA GLY A 598 -40.10 18.71 25.76
C GLY A 598 -38.82 17.97 26.15
N PHE A 599 -37.63 18.53 25.89
CA PHE A 599 -36.33 17.96 26.26
C PHE A 599 -35.74 18.71 27.45
N ALA A 600 -36.07 18.25 28.65
CA ALA A 600 -35.70 18.88 29.91
C ALA A 600 -34.21 18.77 30.21
N ASP A 601 -33.61 17.60 29.96
CA ASP A 601 -32.19 17.35 30.22
C ASP A 601 -31.29 18.16 29.27
N ALA A 602 -30.11 18.55 29.78
CA ALA A 602 -29.09 19.21 28.97
C ALA A 602 -28.66 18.33 27.78
N GLY A 603 -28.73 18.87 26.56
CA GLY A 603 -28.46 18.13 25.33
C GLY A 603 -29.41 16.95 25.06
N GLY A 604 -30.61 16.94 25.67
CA GLY A 604 -31.57 15.84 25.54
C GLY A 604 -32.10 15.63 24.11
N PHE A 605 -32.05 16.65 23.26
CA PHE A 605 -32.31 16.56 21.83
C PHE A 605 -31.00 16.56 21.04
N TYR A 606 -30.86 15.64 20.09
CA TYR A 606 -29.68 15.47 19.24
C TYR A 606 -30.03 15.58 17.76
N ARG A 607 -29.21 16.31 17.00
CA ARG A 607 -29.30 16.38 15.53
C ARG A 607 -27.90 16.44 14.92
N ARG A 608 -27.63 15.54 13.98
CA ARG A 608 -26.47 15.60 13.08
C ARG A 608 -26.82 16.37 11.81
N LEU A 609 -25.88 17.17 11.31
CA LEU A 609 -25.97 17.95 10.08
C LEU A 609 -25.21 17.21 8.97
N ASP A 610 -25.91 16.86 7.89
CA ASP A 610 -25.32 16.20 6.74
C ASP A 610 -25.00 17.21 5.64
N TYR A 611 -23.72 17.32 5.28
CA TYR A 611 -23.19 18.22 4.26
C TYR A 611 -23.02 17.56 2.88
N GLY A 612 -23.38 16.27 2.73
CA GLY A 612 -23.21 15.54 1.48
C GLY A 612 -21.74 15.24 1.13
N VAL A 613 -20.86 15.21 2.14
CA VAL A 613 -19.43 14.88 2.00
C VAL A 613 -19.20 13.44 2.46
N VAL A 614 -18.37 12.70 1.73
CA VAL A 614 -18.17 11.25 1.93
C VAL A 614 -17.48 10.92 3.26
N GLY A 615 -16.51 11.74 3.68
CA GLY A 615 -15.72 11.50 4.89
C GLY A 615 -15.29 12.76 5.63
N VAL A 616 -14.64 12.56 6.77
CA VAL A 616 -14.13 13.64 7.63
C VAL A 616 -12.85 14.24 7.05
N ALA A 617 -12.06 13.46 6.30
CA ALA A 617 -10.81 13.92 5.70
C ALA A 617 -11.05 14.98 4.60
N GLU A 618 -12.06 14.75 3.75
CA GLU A 618 -12.54 15.70 2.74
C GLU A 618 -12.99 17.01 3.41
N MET A 619 -13.76 16.90 4.50
CA MET A 619 -14.25 18.05 5.25
C MET A 619 -13.11 18.83 5.93
N ASP A 620 -12.11 18.12 6.45
CA ASP A 620 -10.95 18.75 7.08
C ASP A 620 -10.11 19.49 6.06
N GLN A 621 -9.73 18.81 4.97
CA GLN A 621 -8.99 19.40 3.85
C GLN A 621 -9.72 20.61 3.27
N PHE A 622 -11.06 20.54 3.15
CA PHE A 622 -11.88 21.67 2.72
C PHE A 622 -11.70 22.87 3.65
N VAL A 623 -11.92 22.73 4.96
CA VAL A 623 -11.85 23.89 5.89
C VAL A 623 -10.43 24.42 6.03
N THR A 624 -9.43 23.54 6.11
CA THR A 624 -8.03 23.96 6.25
C THR A 624 -7.45 24.61 5.00
N GLY A 625 -8.09 24.42 3.84
CA GLY A 625 -7.71 25.05 2.58
C GLY A 625 -8.01 26.55 2.51
N PHE A 626 -8.80 27.10 3.44
CA PHE A 626 -9.18 28.51 3.45
C PHE A 626 -8.65 29.23 4.69
N ASN A 627 -8.28 30.50 4.52
CA ASN A 627 -7.87 31.36 5.63
C ASN A 627 -9.08 31.75 6.47
N ASP A 628 -10.21 32.02 5.82
CA ASP A 628 -11.41 32.53 6.46
C ASP A 628 -12.61 31.64 6.17
N CYS A 629 -13.13 30.98 7.21
CA CYS A 629 -14.40 30.29 7.17
C CYS A 629 -15.32 30.76 8.30
N ALA A 630 -16.61 30.85 8.02
CA ALA A 630 -17.62 31.24 8.99
C ALA A 630 -18.93 30.47 8.81
N GLN A 631 -19.64 30.29 9.93
CA GLN A 631 -21.04 29.84 9.94
C GLN A 631 -21.90 30.73 10.82
N GLU A 632 -23.01 31.19 10.28
CA GLU A 632 -24.03 31.91 11.03
C GLU A 632 -24.80 30.95 11.93
N MET A 633 -25.04 31.34 13.17
CA MET A 633 -25.75 30.54 14.17
C MET A 633 -26.74 31.40 14.93
N THR A 634 -27.98 30.92 15.06
CA THR A 634 -29.05 31.63 15.77
C THR A 634 -29.73 30.71 16.77
N TYR A 635 -29.89 31.19 18.00
CA TYR A 635 -30.59 30.51 19.08
C TYR A 635 -31.66 31.44 19.66
N GLU A 636 -32.93 31.13 19.40
CA GLU A 636 -34.09 31.82 19.96
C GLU A 636 -34.66 31.00 21.13
N CYS A 637 -34.78 31.61 22.30
CA CYS A 637 -35.37 31.00 23.48
C CYS A 637 -36.68 31.68 23.88
N ARG A 638 -37.63 30.87 24.35
CA ARG A 638 -38.90 31.35 24.90
C ARG A 638 -39.26 30.63 26.19
N GLY A 639 -40.00 31.30 27.06
CA GLY A 639 -40.49 30.76 28.33
C GLY A 639 -39.41 30.56 29.39
N GLY A 640 -38.26 31.23 29.25
CA GLY A 640 -37.11 31.10 30.15
C GLY A 640 -36.29 29.81 29.93
N ALA A 641 -36.21 29.34 28.69
CA ALA A 641 -35.21 28.36 28.26
C ALA A 641 -33.83 29.03 28.21
N THR A 642 -32.81 28.33 28.67
CA THR A 642 -31.45 28.85 28.85
C THR A 642 -30.47 28.17 27.90
N LEU A 643 -29.36 28.83 27.55
CA LEU A 643 -28.37 28.32 26.59
C LEU A 643 -27.12 27.80 27.31
N MET A 644 -26.38 28.68 27.99
CA MET A 644 -25.11 28.33 28.65
C MET A 644 -25.28 27.94 30.12
N SER A 645 -26.50 28.05 30.65
CA SER A 645 -26.85 27.60 32.01
C SER A 645 -27.92 26.50 32.00
N HIS A 646 -27.88 25.59 32.98
CA HIS A 646 -28.85 24.49 33.13
C HIS A 646 -29.52 24.55 34.51
N ALA A 647 -30.78 24.09 34.59
CA ALA A 647 -31.60 24.19 35.79
C ALA A 647 -30.88 23.60 37.03
N GLY A 648 -30.62 24.45 38.03
CA GLY A 648 -29.91 24.06 39.26
C GLY A 648 -28.39 23.89 39.13
N SER A 649 -27.81 24.21 37.96
CA SER A 649 -26.36 24.09 37.70
C SER A 649 -25.91 25.19 36.72
N PRO A 650 -25.59 26.41 37.21
CA PRO A 650 -25.19 27.55 36.36
C PRO A 650 -23.89 27.29 35.58
N ASN A 651 -23.07 26.33 36.01
CA ASN A 651 -21.83 25.94 35.34
C ASN A 651 -22.01 24.80 34.33
N ARG A 652 -23.23 24.50 33.88
CA ARG A 652 -23.50 23.45 32.90
C ARG A 652 -24.32 24.04 31.75
N PRO A 653 -23.88 23.93 30.49
CA PRO A 653 -24.66 24.38 29.35
C PRO A 653 -25.90 23.51 29.17
N SER A 654 -27.02 24.13 28.81
CA SER A 654 -28.23 23.39 28.41
C SER A 654 -28.12 22.89 26.98
N SER A 655 -27.44 23.64 26.11
CA SER A 655 -27.23 23.29 24.69
C SER A 655 -25.77 23.55 24.28
N TRP A 656 -25.25 22.75 23.35
CA TRP A 656 -23.91 22.92 22.76
C TRP A 656 -23.87 22.31 21.35
N TYR A 657 -22.77 22.50 20.64
CA TYR A 657 -22.54 21.91 19.33
C TYR A 657 -21.19 21.21 19.25
N VAL A 658 -20.98 20.44 18.19
CA VAL A 658 -19.71 19.73 17.93
C VAL A 658 -19.25 20.06 16.50
N GLY A 659 -17.95 20.35 16.36
CA GLY A 659 -17.30 20.59 15.07
C GLY A 659 -16.85 19.30 14.37
N ARG A 660 -16.34 19.38 13.14
CA ARG A 660 -15.87 18.20 12.36
C ARG A 660 -14.83 17.32 13.09
N ASN A 661 -14.04 17.93 13.98
CA ASN A 661 -12.97 17.26 14.74
C ASN A 661 -13.45 16.63 16.07
N GLY A 662 -14.76 16.53 16.30
CA GLY A 662 -15.32 15.99 17.55
C GLY A 662 -15.19 16.93 18.76
N HIS A 663 -14.64 18.13 18.58
CA HIS A 663 -14.49 19.12 19.64
C HIS A 663 -15.83 19.81 19.94
N HIS A 664 -16.12 19.95 21.23
CA HIS A 664 -17.34 20.59 21.70
C HIS A 664 -17.19 22.12 21.67
N GLY A 665 -18.11 22.79 20.99
CA GLY A 665 -18.31 24.23 21.07
C GLY A 665 -19.13 24.58 22.30
N LEU A 666 -18.47 25.18 23.31
CA LEU A 666 -19.09 25.62 24.55
C LEU A 666 -19.21 27.15 24.59
N GLN A 667 -19.43 27.77 23.45
CA GLN A 667 -19.65 29.20 23.27
C GLN A 667 -20.58 29.38 22.06
N TRP A 668 -21.24 30.52 21.90
CA TRP A 668 -22.16 30.75 20.77
C TRP A 668 -21.68 31.89 19.87
N GLY A 669 -21.69 31.66 18.55
CA GLY A 669 -21.18 32.62 17.57
C GLY A 669 -19.67 32.85 17.69
N ASP A 670 -19.25 34.11 17.63
CA ASP A 670 -17.86 34.60 17.69
C ASP A 670 -17.32 34.76 19.12
N ALA A 671 -18.07 34.35 20.13
CA ALA A 671 -17.60 34.34 21.52
C ALA A 671 -16.27 33.57 21.66
N GLN A 672 -15.47 33.95 22.66
CA GLN A 672 -14.19 33.30 22.91
C GLN A 672 -14.34 31.79 23.12
N LEU A 673 -13.41 30.99 22.59
CA LEU A 673 -13.43 29.52 22.69
C LEU A 673 -13.58 29.03 24.13
N GLN A 674 -14.50 28.10 24.34
CA GLN A 674 -14.80 27.47 25.64
C GLN A 674 -15.20 28.45 26.76
N SER A 675 -15.57 29.69 26.42
CA SER A 675 -15.90 30.74 27.39
C SER A 675 -17.25 30.55 28.07
N ARG A 676 -18.17 29.78 27.47
CA ARG A 676 -19.59 29.69 27.87
C ARG A 676 -20.31 31.02 27.78
N MET A 677 -19.92 31.82 26.80
CA MET A 677 -20.52 33.10 26.48
C MET A 677 -21.07 33.09 25.05
N CYS A 678 -21.91 34.08 24.77
CA CYS A 678 -22.46 34.34 23.44
C CYS A 678 -21.88 35.62 22.86
N SER A 679 -22.02 35.83 21.56
CA SER A 679 -21.57 37.02 20.82
C SER A 679 -21.90 38.37 21.50
N CYS A 680 -23.06 38.48 22.17
CA CYS A 680 -23.43 39.69 22.90
C CYS A 680 -22.45 40.05 24.03
N ALA A 681 -21.71 39.07 24.58
CA ALA A 681 -20.76 39.29 25.65
C ALA A 681 -19.49 39.99 25.15
N ASN A 682 -19.05 39.67 23.92
CA ASN A 682 -17.92 40.35 23.26
C ASN A 682 -18.17 41.86 23.11
N THR A 683 -19.43 42.24 22.86
CA THR A 683 -19.84 43.63 22.62
C THR A 683 -20.46 44.31 23.85
N ALA A 684 -20.50 43.62 25.00
CA ALA A 684 -21.18 44.07 26.23
C ALA A 684 -22.65 44.48 26.01
N THR A 685 -23.34 43.78 25.10
CA THR A 685 -24.75 44.04 24.74
C THR A 685 -25.73 43.01 25.31
N CYS A 686 -25.26 42.02 26.09
CA CYS A 686 -26.16 41.02 26.65
C CYS A 686 -27.19 41.63 27.62
N ILE A 687 -28.41 41.10 27.59
CA ILE A 687 -29.48 41.47 28.52
C ILE A 687 -28.99 41.33 29.98
N ASP A 688 -29.27 42.35 30.78
CA ASP A 688 -28.89 42.43 32.20
C ASP A 688 -27.38 42.27 32.48
N GLY A 689 -26.52 42.47 31.47
CA GLY A 689 -25.07 42.31 31.58
C GLY A 689 -24.61 40.86 31.76
N GLY A 690 -25.45 39.89 31.37
CA GLY A 690 -25.17 38.46 31.48
C GLY A 690 -24.19 37.90 30.44
N VAL A 691 -24.10 36.58 30.36
CA VAL A 691 -23.21 35.85 29.44
C VAL A 691 -23.83 35.56 28.07
N CYS A 692 -25.16 35.47 28.03
CA CYS A 692 -26.00 35.28 26.83
C CYS A 692 -27.36 35.90 27.10
N ASN A 693 -28.05 36.34 26.03
CA ASN A 693 -29.39 36.92 26.16
C ASN A 693 -30.40 35.91 26.68
N CYS A 694 -30.32 34.65 26.21
CA CYS A 694 -31.21 33.57 26.62
C CYS A 694 -31.01 33.10 28.07
N ASP A 695 -29.87 33.42 28.68
CA ASP A 695 -29.61 33.12 30.09
C ASP A 695 -30.21 34.18 31.05
N SER A 696 -30.80 35.26 30.52
CA SER A 696 -31.52 36.27 31.32
C SER A 696 -32.86 35.78 31.89
N GLY A 697 -33.39 34.66 31.39
CA GLY A 697 -34.70 34.13 31.74
C GLY A 697 -35.89 34.82 31.02
N LYS A 698 -35.61 35.78 30.12
CA LYS A 698 -36.59 36.43 29.23
C LYS A 698 -36.58 35.78 27.84
N ASP A 699 -37.63 36.00 27.06
CA ASP A 699 -37.66 35.62 25.65
C ASP A 699 -36.62 36.46 24.88
N ALA A 700 -35.70 35.79 24.20
CA ALA A 700 -34.51 36.42 23.67
C ALA A 700 -33.91 35.64 22.49
N ILE A 701 -32.93 36.27 21.83
CA ILE A 701 -32.18 35.69 20.71
C ILE A 701 -30.68 35.92 20.96
N ASP A 702 -29.90 34.86 20.78
CA ASP A 702 -28.44 34.90 20.67
C ASP A 702 -28.05 34.50 19.24
N SER A 703 -27.44 35.43 18.50
CA SER A 703 -26.99 35.23 17.12
C SER A 703 -25.53 35.62 16.96
N GLY A 704 -24.80 34.93 16.08
CA GLY A 704 -23.44 35.30 15.72
C GLY A 704 -22.82 34.37 14.68
N ASN A 705 -21.64 34.74 14.18
CA ASN A 705 -20.86 33.92 13.25
C ASN A 705 -19.77 33.16 14.01
N ASN A 706 -19.82 31.82 13.98
CA ASN A 706 -18.69 31.02 14.41
C ASN A 706 -17.58 31.11 13.35
N THR A 707 -16.46 31.72 13.71
CA THR A 707 -15.26 31.88 12.85
C THR A 707 -14.10 30.99 13.31
N HIS A 708 -14.31 30.15 14.33
CA HIS A 708 -13.26 29.30 14.89
C HIS A 708 -13.05 28.07 14.01
N LEU A 709 -12.02 28.08 13.15
CA LEU A 709 -11.73 26.99 12.21
C LEU A 709 -11.71 25.60 12.87
N SER A 710 -11.23 25.47 14.11
CA SER A 710 -11.19 24.19 14.86
C SER A 710 -12.57 23.62 15.24
N LEU A 711 -13.62 24.44 15.19
CA LEU A 711 -15.00 24.11 15.52
C LEU A 711 -15.96 24.22 14.32
N LEU A 712 -15.42 24.39 13.12
CA LEU A 712 -16.17 24.43 11.87
C LEU A 712 -16.01 23.13 11.06
N PRO A 713 -16.92 22.83 10.13
CA PRO A 713 -18.32 23.18 10.29
C PRO A 713 -18.91 22.54 11.56
N VAL A 714 -20.04 23.08 12.01
CA VAL A 714 -20.91 22.45 13.00
C VAL A 714 -21.50 21.18 12.40
N THR A 715 -21.14 20.01 12.96
CA THR A 715 -21.63 18.71 12.48
C THR A 715 -22.71 18.13 13.37
N GLU A 716 -22.76 18.51 14.65
CA GLU A 716 -23.78 18.02 15.58
C GLU A 716 -24.30 19.11 16.52
N LEU A 717 -25.58 19.02 16.85
CA LEU A 717 -26.29 19.91 17.77
C LEU A 717 -26.91 19.11 18.92
N PHE A 718 -26.69 19.62 20.13
CA PHE A 718 -27.27 19.11 21.37
C PHE A 718 -28.08 20.22 22.03
N ILE A 719 -29.38 20.01 22.19
CA ILE A 719 -30.32 21.03 22.68
C ILE A 719 -31.04 20.50 23.91
N GLY A 720 -31.12 21.31 24.96
CA GLY A 720 -31.73 20.93 26.24
C GLY A 720 -32.33 22.10 26.98
N GLY A 721 -32.86 21.85 28.19
CA GLY A 721 -33.47 22.89 29.02
C GLY A 721 -34.85 23.37 28.53
N THR A 722 -35.51 22.59 27.68
CA THR A 722 -36.87 22.84 27.18
C THR A 722 -37.91 22.02 27.95
N ASP A 723 -39.19 22.36 27.87
CA ASP A 723 -40.25 21.58 28.51
C ASP A 723 -41.52 21.53 27.67
N SER A 724 -42.50 20.74 28.11
CA SER A 724 -43.81 20.63 27.47
C SER A 724 -44.79 21.73 27.88
N ARG A 725 -44.40 22.63 28.80
CA ARG A 725 -45.29 23.58 29.50
C ARG A 725 -45.05 25.05 29.15
N GLY A 726 -44.01 25.36 28.36
CA GLY A 726 -43.79 26.70 27.82
C GLY A 726 -42.37 26.98 27.35
N LYS A 727 -41.35 26.26 27.86
CA LYS A 727 -39.95 26.45 27.47
C LYS A 727 -39.66 25.84 26.12
N ASN A 728 -39.35 26.66 25.13
CA ASN A 728 -39.07 26.21 23.78
C ASN A 728 -37.90 26.97 23.16
N VAL A 729 -37.20 26.29 22.26
CA VAL A 729 -36.01 26.78 21.59
C VAL A 729 -36.19 26.64 20.09
N SER A 730 -35.86 27.67 19.34
CA SER A 730 -35.67 27.58 17.90
C SER A 730 -34.20 27.83 17.56
N VAL A 731 -33.57 26.92 16.84
CA VAL A 731 -32.15 27.06 16.46
C VAL A 731 -31.96 26.88 14.97
N SER A 732 -31.07 27.68 14.39
CA SER A 732 -30.65 27.54 12.99
C SER A 732 -29.14 27.64 12.88
N ILE A 733 -28.55 26.76 12.08
CA ILE A 733 -27.16 26.82 11.65
C ILE A 733 -27.20 27.14 10.15
N GLY A 734 -26.41 28.12 9.74
CA GLY A 734 -26.25 28.52 8.35
C GLY A 734 -25.23 27.63 7.63
N PRO A 735 -25.15 27.75 6.30
CA PRO A 735 -24.15 27.02 5.52
C PRO A 735 -22.73 27.46 5.90
N LEU A 736 -21.76 26.55 5.73
CA LEU A 736 -20.35 26.89 5.87
C LEU A 736 -19.94 27.75 4.69
N ARG A 737 -19.45 28.96 4.96
CA ARG A 737 -18.95 29.88 3.93
C ARG A 737 -17.47 30.09 4.16
N CYS A 738 -16.68 29.82 3.14
CA CYS A 738 -15.24 30.05 3.15
C CYS A 738 -14.84 30.98 2.01
N VAL A 739 -13.90 31.87 2.30
CA VAL A 739 -13.30 32.84 1.39
C VAL A 739 -11.79 32.84 1.59
N ASP A 740 -11.07 33.51 0.69
CA ASP A 740 -9.61 33.64 0.74
C ASP A 740 -8.92 32.28 0.93
N ARG A 741 -8.94 31.48 -0.13
CA ARG A 741 -8.21 30.20 -0.13
C ARG A 741 -6.73 30.52 0.11
N GLY A 742 -6.15 29.95 1.17
CA GLY A 742 -4.74 30.14 1.50
C GLY A 742 -3.92 29.83 0.25
N MET A 743 -3.26 30.85 -0.32
CA MET A 743 -2.70 30.80 -1.67
C MET A 743 -1.71 29.63 -1.86
N GLU A 744 -2.20 28.54 -2.45
CA GLU A 744 -1.44 27.59 -3.26
C GLU A 744 -2.23 27.31 -4.54
N PHE A 745 -2.29 28.30 -5.44
CA PHE A 745 -2.58 28.04 -6.85
C PHE A 745 -1.40 28.45 -7.71
N CYS A 746 -0.58 27.47 -8.10
CA CYS A 746 0.14 27.55 -9.36
C CYS A 746 -0.88 27.35 -10.50
N SER A 747 -1.48 28.45 -10.96
CA SER A 747 -2.09 28.47 -12.28
C SER A 747 -0.98 28.35 -13.33
N CYS A 748 -0.88 27.19 -14.00
CA CYS A 748 -0.15 27.10 -15.26
C CYS A 748 -0.91 27.83 -16.37
N ARG A 749 -0.96 29.17 -16.33
CA ARG A 749 -1.30 29.99 -17.49
C ARG A 749 -0.06 30.70 -18.01
N GLY A 750 0.67 29.98 -18.85
CA GLY A 750 1.83 30.50 -19.55
C GLY A 750 2.30 29.71 -20.76
N ALA A 751 1.56 28.70 -21.24
CA ALA A 751 1.86 28.06 -22.51
C ALA A 751 1.37 28.94 -23.68
N ARG A 752 2.08 30.06 -23.93
CA ARG A 752 2.13 30.55 -25.31
C ARG A 752 2.91 29.51 -26.09
N SER A 753 2.23 28.90 -27.05
CA SER A 753 2.81 28.12 -28.15
C SER A 753 4.02 28.87 -28.72
N ILE A 754 5.23 28.53 -28.27
CA ILE A 754 6.45 28.81 -29.01
C ILE A 754 6.53 27.70 -30.05
N THR A 755 5.97 27.97 -31.21
CA THR A 755 6.32 27.23 -32.44
C THR A 755 7.82 27.38 -32.63
N LEU A 756 8.56 26.31 -32.35
CA LEU A 756 9.96 26.14 -32.73
C LEU A 756 10.03 26.07 -34.26
N GLU A 757 10.12 27.23 -34.91
CA GLU A 757 10.61 27.31 -36.28
C GLU A 757 12.13 27.14 -36.29
N TRP A 758 12.54 26.03 -36.87
CA TRP A 758 13.91 25.71 -37.25
C TRP A 758 14.42 26.69 -38.31
N TRP A 759 15.21 27.71 -37.97
CA TRP A 759 16.13 28.35 -38.93
C TRP A 759 17.42 28.86 -38.25
N ASN A 760 18.55 28.44 -38.83
CA ASN A 760 19.91 29.00 -38.78
C ASN A 760 20.81 28.77 -37.54
N ILE A 761 21.50 27.62 -37.56
CA ILE A 761 22.90 27.53 -37.16
C ILE A 761 23.75 28.08 -38.31
N LEU A 762 24.29 29.29 -38.13
CA LEU A 762 25.54 29.79 -38.72
C LEU A 762 25.72 31.25 -38.30
N GLU A 763 26.59 31.48 -37.31
CA GLU A 763 27.65 32.50 -37.34
C GLU A 763 28.11 32.88 -35.92
N ILE A 764 29.40 32.60 -35.68
CA ILE A 764 30.34 33.38 -34.86
C ILE A 764 30.40 33.07 -33.35
N LEU A 765 31.53 32.42 -33.02
CA LEU A 765 32.27 32.24 -31.75
C LEU A 765 31.89 31.07 -30.85
#